data_AF-A0A3D3L5S3-F1
#
_entry.id   AF-A0A3D3L5S3-F1
#
_cell.length_a   1.000
_cell.length_b   1.000
_cell.length_c   1.000
_cell.angle_alpha   90.00
_cell.angle_beta   90.00
_cell.angle_gamma   90.00
#
_symmetry.space_group_name_H-M   'P 1'
#
loop_
_entity.id
_entity.type
_entity.pdbx_description
1 polymer ?
#
loop_
_entity_poly.entity_id
_entity_poly.type
_entity_poly.pdbx_seq_one_letter_code
_entity_poly.pdbx_strand_id
1 'polypeptide(L)'
;MERRAFYLDSKSRKRNFAIDSHLLVARHFFPPLKKNGASPTEWECISSRAPRHTGRSVPMQKWILFALATGLTTSGMAAPKLVLAGDSTVATVSKPRKDRPDLAGWGQMLPDFLTPEATVVNHARGGTSTKSFRALGLWDRVLAEKPDYVLIQFGHNDQPGKGPDRETDPAGSYRENLRQFIREARAIQARPVLVTSVARRVYENGRLTSSLGPYAEAVKAVASETGVPVVDLHRTSFLLFDQRGEKFSQQTYGPSAEDRTHFNSEGARMVARLVAEQLQRVVPELAPHIRLAPPPPAGSPFEIKLNTVTRGYDGETCWVHPRAGAIPGATPTVVLTMQKLLMSGSDIFYALNDTRTGDLGQTWSPIRQHDDTLGRRQEPGGVVIAASDFTPKWHAQSGRLLGIGHTVRYAGDKVMHNRPRETSWSVYDETTRTWSAWDTLKLPDEAKFFNCGAGSVQRVDLDNGEILLPVYLKAEADKYYRVTVLRCAFDGKELRYLGQGGELFLESGRGVYEPSLTRFQGRFYLTLRNDTDGYVAVSDDGLNYGPIQPWRYTDGESLGNYNTQQHWISRPDALYLVYTRKGARNDHVFRHRAPLFMARVDVEKMAVMRGTETVLVPERGARLGNFAIAEVSENETWVTVAEWMQCMSPNVIIPPENPFGADNSVFSARILWR
;
A
#
# COMPACT_ATOMS: atom_id res chain seq x y z
N MET A 1 48.37 -27.48 -50.62
CA MET A 1 47.14 -27.93 -51.32
C MET A 1 46.18 -28.42 -50.27
N GLU A 2 44.95 -27.95 -50.06
CA GLU A 2 44.08 -26.87 -50.55
C GLU A 2 43.08 -26.64 -49.39
N ARG A 3 42.91 -25.42 -48.87
CA ARG A 3 41.85 -24.43 -49.20
C ARG A 3 40.43 -25.02 -49.04
N ARG A 4 39.50 -24.46 -48.25
CA ARG A 4 39.06 -23.06 -48.17
C ARG A 4 38.23 -22.80 -46.89
N ALA A 5 38.42 -21.60 -46.34
CA ALA A 5 37.58 -20.94 -45.35
C ALA A 5 36.37 -20.25 -45.99
N PHE A 6 35.37 -19.87 -45.17
CA PHE A 6 34.75 -18.54 -45.25
C PHE A 6 34.18 -18.11 -43.88
N TYR A 7 34.56 -16.88 -43.52
CA TYR A 7 34.10 -16.05 -42.40
C TYR A 7 33.18 -14.97 -43.01
N LEU A 8 32.09 -14.56 -42.31
CA LEU A 8 31.69 -13.15 -42.01
C LEU A 8 30.20 -12.96 -41.67
N ASP A 9 30.00 -12.33 -40.51
CA ASP A 9 29.07 -11.24 -40.14
C ASP A 9 27.54 -11.37 -40.34
N SER A 10 26.79 -11.23 -39.23
CA SER A 10 25.68 -10.27 -39.20
C SER A 10 25.41 -9.73 -37.79
N LYS A 11 25.70 -8.43 -37.61
CA LYS A 11 25.17 -7.53 -36.58
C LYS A 11 23.63 -7.53 -36.50
N SER A 12 23.08 -7.41 -35.28
CA SER A 12 21.80 -6.75 -34.90
C SER A 12 21.15 -7.47 -33.70
N ARG A 13 20.65 -6.89 -32.60
CA ARG A 13 20.52 -5.52 -32.04
C ARG A 13 20.23 -5.72 -30.53
N LYS A 14 21.08 -5.21 -29.63
CA LYS A 14 20.72 -4.98 -28.22
C LYS A 14 19.87 -3.70 -28.17
N ARG A 15 18.65 -3.75 -27.65
CA ARG A 15 17.85 -2.54 -27.36
C ARG A 15 18.20 -2.05 -25.96
N ASN A 16 19.01 -1.01 -25.91
CA ASN A 16 19.11 -0.09 -24.78
C ASN A 16 17.83 0.74 -24.71
N PHE A 17 17.14 0.75 -23.57
CA PHE A 17 16.17 1.80 -23.25
C PHE A 17 16.92 2.97 -22.63
N ALA A 18 17.38 3.88 -23.48
CA ALA A 18 17.70 5.26 -23.10
C ALA A 18 16.55 6.13 -23.63
N ILE A 19 15.82 6.78 -22.73
CA ILE A 19 14.85 7.81 -23.12
C ILE A 19 15.61 9.13 -23.05
N ASP A 20 16.18 9.54 -24.19
CA ASP A 20 16.57 10.92 -24.40
C ASP A 20 15.39 11.67 -25.00
N SER A 21 14.94 12.66 -24.25
CA SER A 21 14.03 13.72 -24.64
C SER A 21 14.68 14.59 -25.71
N HIS A 22 14.08 14.66 -26.90
CA HIS A 22 13.91 15.84 -27.78
C HIS A 22 13.60 15.36 -29.20
N LEU A 23 12.39 15.64 -29.72
CA LEU A 23 12.20 16.12 -31.10
C LEU A 23 10.76 16.55 -31.40
N LEU A 24 10.69 17.83 -31.80
CA LEU A 24 9.80 18.56 -32.70
C LEU A 24 8.35 18.09 -32.93
N VAL A 25 7.45 19.02 -32.61
CA VAL A 25 6.07 19.12 -33.08
C VAL A 25 6.06 19.50 -34.56
N ALA A 26 5.51 18.65 -35.42
CA ALA A 26 5.05 19.01 -36.75
C ALA A 26 3.52 19.20 -36.72
N ARG A 27 3.09 20.41 -37.05
CA ARG A 27 1.69 20.84 -37.21
C ARG A 27 1.09 20.30 -38.52
N HIS A 28 -0.24 20.19 -38.54
CA HIS A 28 -1.23 20.35 -39.64
C HIS A 28 -2.31 19.26 -39.53
N PHE A 29 -3.63 19.46 -39.66
CA PHE A 29 -4.55 20.58 -39.90
C PHE A 29 -5.97 19.99 -39.69
N PHE A 30 -6.90 20.68 -39.02
CA PHE A 30 -8.36 20.71 -39.34
C PHE A 30 -8.97 21.97 -38.67
N PRO A 31 -10.03 22.58 -39.25
CA PRO A 31 -10.29 24.04 -39.25
C PRO A 31 -11.20 24.56 -38.11
N PRO A 32 -11.35 25.90 -37.96
CA PRO A 32 -11.94 26.51 -36.77
C PRO A 32 -13.46 26.71 -36.88
N LEU A 33 -14.16 26.56 -35.75
CA LEU A 33 -15.52 27.08 -35.56
C LEU A 33 -15.47 28.50 -35.01
N LYS A 34 -16.23 29.39 -35.66
CA LYS A 34 -16.25 30.84 -35.52
C LYS A 34 -16.75 31.32 -34.14
N LYS A 35 -16.12 32.39 -33.65
CA LYS A 35 -16.64 33.29 -32.61
C LYS A 35 -17.77 34.16 -33.18
N ASN A 36 -18.83 34.37 -32.41
CA ASN A 36 -19.76 35.48 -32.61
C ASN A 36 -19.89 36.29 -31.32
N GLY A 37 -19.72 37.61 -31.47
CA GLY A 37 -20.68 38.61 -31.00
C GLY A 37 -20.62 39.05 -29.55
N ALA A 38 -20.43 40.36 -29.35
CA ALA A 38 -20.34 41.03 -28.06
C ALA A 38 -21.67 41.68 -27.60
N SER A 39 -21.71 41.93 -26.27
CA SER A 39 -22.57 42.84 -25.48
C SER A 39 -24.06 42.49 -25.31
N PRO A 40 -24.62 42.80 -24.13
CA PRO A 40 -25.27 44.11 -23.97
C PRO A 40 -25.01 44.84 -22.63
N THR A 41 -25.39 46.12 -22.70
CA THR A 41 -25.43 47.25 -21.78
C THR A 41 -26.33 47.12 -20.55
N GLU A 42 -25.99 47.90 -19.52
CA GLU A 42 -26.77 48.58 -18.45
C GLU A 42 -28.15 48.03 -18.03
N TRP A 43 -28.40 47.91 -16.70
CA TRP A 43 -29.38 48.71 -15.95
C TRP A 43 -29.38 48.32 -14.45
N GLU A 44 -29.13 49.36 -13.64
CA GLU A 44 -29.67 49.70 -12.31
C GLU A 44 -29.45 48.89 -11.00
N CYS A 45 -29.09 49.71 -10.03
CA CYS A 45 -28.83 49.51 -8.61
C CYS A 45 -30.13 49.61 -7.80
N ILE A 46 -30.47 48.62 -6.99
CA ILE A 46 -31.30 48.81 -5.78
C ILE A 46 -30.72 47.97 -4.63
N SER A 47 -30.33 48.70 -3.58
CA SER A 47 -29.93 48.19 -2.28
C SER A 47 -31.12 47.68 -1.45
N SER A 48 -30.95 46.61 -0.68
CA SER A 48 -31.56 46.44 0.65
C SER A 48 -30.85 45.31 1.40
N ARG A 49 -30.02 45.65 2.40
CA ARG A 49 -30.29 45.63 3.84
C ARG A 49 -30.64 44.25 4.41
N ALA A 50 -29.67 43.70 5.15
CA ALA A 50 -29.83 42.62 6.11
C ALA A 50 -30.83 42.97 7.23
N PRO A 51 -31.53 41.99 7.83
CA PRO A 51 -32.15 42.17 9.13
C PRO A 51 -31.35 41.50 10.26
N ARG A 52 -31.24 42.26 11.34
CA ARG A 52 -30.72 41.89 12.66
C ARG A 52 -31.73 41.03 13.42
N HIS A 53 -31.18 40.31 14.40
CA HIS A 53 -31.86 39.64 15.51
C HIS A 53 -33.06 40.41 16.08
N THR A 54 -34.15 39.68 16.31
CA THR A 54 -35.04 39.90 17.46
C THR A 54 -35.40 38.54 18.06
N GLY A 55 -35.35 38.47 19.39
CA GLY A 55 -35.52 37.23 20.15
C GLY A 55 -36.97 36.77 20.25
N ARG A 56 -37.13 35.47 20.49
CA ARG A 56 -38.24 34.90 21.25
C ARG A 56 -37.81 33.57 21.84
N SER A 57 -37.92 33.50 23.15
CA SER A 57 -37.74 32.33 24.02
C SER A 57 -38.83 31.28 23.79
N VAL A 58 -38.44 30.00 23.67
CA VAL A 58 -39.32 28.83 23.75
C VAL A 58 -38.60 27.78 24.64
N PRO A 59 -39.28 27.12 25.59
CA PRO A 59 -38.62 26.49 26.73
C PRO A 59 -37.98 25.14 26.44
N MET A 60 -36.85 24.91 27.09
CA MET A 60 -36.04 23.70 27.11
C MET A 60 -36.82 22.54 27.77
N GLN A 61 -37.19 21.51 26.99
CA GLN A 61 -37.56 20.21 27.55
C GLN A 61 -36.28 19.42 27.82
N LYS A 62 -36.03 19.16 29.11
CA LYS A 62 -34.96 18.29 29.60
C LYS A 62 -35.17 16.86 29.12
N TRP A 63 -34.31 16.37 28.25
CA TRP A 63 -34.12 14.93 28.05
C TRP A 63 -33.04 14.46 29.03
N ILE A 64 -33.47 13.81 30.11
CA ILE A 64 -32.58 13.03 30.98
C ILE A 64 -32.28 11.73 30.21
N LEU A 65 -31.08 11.58 29.65
CA LEU A 65 -30.60 10.27 29.21
C LEU A 65 -30.13 9.50 30.44
N PHE A 66 -30.87 8.43 30.78
CA PHE A 66 -30.37 7.35 31.62
C PHE A 66 -29.28 6.61 30.82
N ALA A 67 -28.01 6.81 31.18
CA ALA A 67 -26.94 5.94 30.72
C ALA A 67 -27.01 4.64 31.53
N LEU A 68 -27.70 3.62 31.00
CA LEU A 68 -27.44 2.25 31.43
C LEU A 68 -26.07 1.85 30.89
N ALA A 69 -25.08 1.79 31.77
CA ALA A 69 -23.83 1.10 31.52
C ALA A 69 -24.10 -0.41 31.44
N THR A 70 -24.50 -0.89 30.27
CA THR A 70 -24.37 -2.32 29.96
C THR A 70 -22.90 -2.58 29.67
N GLY A 71 -22.22 -3.25 30.60
CA GLY A 71 -20.91 -3.80 30.36
C GLY A 71 -20.96 -4.68 29.10
N LEU A 72 -20.29 -4.23 28.04
CA LEU A 72 -19.97 -5.07 26.89
C LEU A 72 -18.95 -6.10 27.38
N THR A 73 -19.45 -7.22 27.90
CA THR A 73 -18.70 -8.47 27.81
C THR A 73 -18.45 -8.70 26.34
N THR A 74 -17.19 -8.71 25.92
CA THR A 74 -16.77 -9.20 24.60
C THR A 74 -17.11 -10.68 24.54
N SER A 75 -18.35 -11.02 24.21
CA SER A 75 -18.70 -12.34 23.73
C SER A 75 -17.83 -12.57 22.49
N GLY A 76 -16.96 -13.60 22.53
CA GLY A 76 -16.22 -14.01 21.34
C GLY A 76 -17.22 -14.18 20.20
N MET A 77 -17.08 -13.38 19.15
CA MET A 77 -17.96 -13.47 17.99
C MET A 77 -17.91 -14.91 17.46
N ALA A 78 -19.06 -15.58 17.41
CA ALA A 78 -19.15 -16.90 16.83
C ALA A 78 -18.62 -16.86 15.39
N ALA A 79 -17.86 -17.88 15.01
CA ALA A 79 -17.21 -17.89 13.71
C ALA A 79 -18.26 -17.99 12.59
N PRO A 80 -18.18 -17.14 11.54
CA PRO A 80 -19.29 -17.00 10.60
C PRO A 80 -19.35 -18.15 9.60
N LYS A 81 -20.56 -18.61 9.29
CA LYS A 81 -20.85 -19.52 8.18
C LYS A 81 -21.35 -18.75 6.96
N LEU A 82 -20.54 -18.73 5.91
CA LEU A 82 -20.84 -18.13 4.63
C LEU A 82 -21.30 -19.22 3.65
N VAL A 83 -22.44 -19.02 3.00
CA VAL A 83 -22.93 -19.91 1.95
C VAL A 83 -22.98 -19.15 0.61
N LEU A 84 -22.43 -19.74 -0.44
CA LEU A 84 -22.30 -19.11 -1.75
C LEU A 84 -23.35 -19.66 -2.73
N ALA A 85 -24.05 -18.77 -3.41
CA ALA A 85 -24.96 -19.07 -4.51
C ALA A 85 -24.48 -18.37 -5.79
N GLY A 86 -24.28 -19.10 -6.87
CA GLY A 86 -23.84 -18.50 -8.12
C GLY A 86 -23.57 -19.46 -9.27
N ASP A 87 -22.87 -18.94 -10.28
CA ASP A 87 -22.57 -19.60 -11.55
C ASP A 87 -21.15 -20.23 -11.62
N SER A 88 -20.66 -20.54 -12.82
CA SER A 88 -19.33 -21.14 -13.04
C SER A 88 -18.17 -20.28 -12.58
N THR A 89 -18.34 -18.96 -12.47
CA THR A 89 -17.30 -18.05 -11.97
C THR A 89 -17.14 -18.10 -10.46
N VAL A 90 -18.14 -18.66 -9.75
CA VAL A 90 -18.14 -18.85 -8.28
C VAL A 90 -17.85 -20.31 -7.90
N ALA A 91 -18.33 -21.26 -8.71
CA ALA A 91 -18.37 -22.68 -8.40
C ALA A 91 -17.01 -23.32 -8.08
N THR A 92 -17.02 -24.27 -7.15
CA THR A 92 -15.90 -25.19 -6.93
C THR A 92 -15.81 -26.20 -8.07
N VAL A 93 -14.62 -26.33 -8.65
CA VAL A 93 -14.35 -27.26 -9.76
C VAL A 93 -13.52 -28.43 -9.24
N SER A 94 -14.19 -29.47 -8.74
CA SER A 94 -13.51 -30.65 -8.18
C SER A 94 -12.98 -31.64 -9.23
N LYS A 95 -13.51 -31.58 -10.46
CA LYS A 95 -13.11 -32.41 -11.59
C LYS A 95 -12.91 -31.52 -12.83
N PRO A 96 -11.80 -30.78 -12.90
CA PRO A 96 -11.51 -29.93 -14.04
C PRO A 96 -11.36 -30.76 -15.32
N ARG A 97 -11.74 -30.16 -16.46
CA ARG A 97 -11.54 -30.81 -17.75
C ARG A 97 -10.04 -30.88 -18.06
N LYS A 98 -9.60 -31.92 -18.79
CA LYS A 98 -8.17 -32.11 -19.14
C LYS A 98 -7.56 -30.92 -19.89
N ASP A 99 -8.35 -30.22 -20.71
CA ASP A 99 -7.91 -29.02 -21.44
C ASP A 99 -7.79 -27.77 -20.57
N ARG A 100 -8.33 -27.80 -19.34
CA ARG A 100 -8.34 -26.68 -18.38
C ARG A 100 -8.15 -27.23 -16.96
N PRO A 101 -6.98 -27.82 -16.64
CA PRO A 101 -6.76 -28.54 -15.39
C PRO A 101 -6.83 -27.64 -14.15
N ASP A 102 -6.55 -26.35 -14.30
CA ASP A 102 -6.50 -25.39 -13.19
C ASP A 102 -7.77 -24.53 -13.07
N LEU A 103 -8.84 -24.88 -13.80
CA LEU A 103 -10.11 -24.15 -13.79
C LEU A 103 -10.66 -24.04 -12.36
N ALA A 104 -10.99 -22.82 -11.93
CA ALA A 104 -11.57 -22.57 -10.61
C ALA A 104 -12.53 -21.37 -10.64
N GLY A 105 -13.55 -21.40 -9.78
CA GLY A 105 -14.35 -20.23 -9.44
C GLY A 105 -13.77 -19.51 -8.21
N TRP A 106 -14.06 -18.22 -8.06
CA TRP A 106 -13.53 -17.45 -6.92
C TRP A 106 -14.07 -17.94 -5.57
N GLY A 107 -15.28 -18.52 -5.54
CA GLY A 107 -15.84 -19.09 -4.32
C GLY A 107 -15.04 -20.28 -3.78
N GLN A 108 -14.31 -20.99 -4.65
CA GLN A 108 -13.36 -22.03 -4.25
C GLN A 108 -12.14 -21.47 -3.51
N MET A 109 -11.75 -20.23 -3.82
CA MET A 109 -10.55 -19.58 -3.28
C MET A 109 -10.86 -18.63 -2.11
N LEU A 110 -12.13 -18.33 -1.83
CA LEU A 110 -12.52 -17.45 -0.73
C LEU A 110 -11.98 -17.91 0.65
N PRO A 111 -11.94 -19.22 0.98
CA PRO A 111 -11.37 -19.68 2.26
C PRO A 111 -9.92 -19.25 2.51
N ASP A 112 -9.11 -19.02 1.45
CA ASP A 112 -7.72 -18.53 1.58
C ASP A 112 -7.64 -17.14 2.23
N PHE A 113 -8.76 -16.40 2.25
CA PHE A 113 -8.86 -15.03 2.76
C PHE A 113 -9.70 -14.92 4.03
N LEU A 114 -9.99 -16.04 4.69
CA LEU A 114 -10.75 -16.05 5.94
C LEU A 114 -9.93 -16.60 7.11
N THR A 115 -10.36 -16.29 8.33
CA THR A 115 -9.85 -16.95 9.53
C THR A 115 -10.17 -18.45 9.50
N PRO A 116 -9.32 -19.33 10.07
CA PRO A 116 -9.56 -20.78 10.08
C PRO A 116 -10.90 -21.20 10.70
N GLU A 117 -11.46 -20.37 11.58
CA GLU A 117 -12.73 -20.65 12.26
C GLU A 117 -13.94 -20.37 11.35
N ALA A 118 -13.82 -19.51 10.33
CA ALA A 118 -14.91 -19.19 9.42
C ALA A 118 -15.14 -20.34 8.43
N THR A 119 -16.41 -20.66 8.16
CA THR A 119 -16.79 -21.78 7.28
C THR A 119 -17.39 -21.25 5.98
N VAL A 120 -16.97 -21.81 4.84
CA VAL A 120 -17.56 -21.52 3.52
C VAL A 120 -18.19 -22.79 2.94
N VAL A 121 -19.47 -22.71 2.59
CA VAL A 121 -20.15 -23.77 1.83
C VAL A 121 -20.54 -23.22 0.46
N ASN A 122 -19.97 -23.79 -0.60
CA ASN A 122 -20.17 -23.30 -1.96
C ASN A 122 -21.20 -24.16 -2.72
N HIS A 123 -22.43 -23.65 -2.85
CA HIS A 123 -23.51 -24.28 -3.63
C HIS A 123 -23.59 -23.75 -5.08
N ALA A 124 -22.67 -22.88 -5.49
CA ALA A 124 -22.63 -22.39 -6.86
C ALA A 124 -22.38 -23.52 -7.87
N ARG A 125 -23.00 -23.41 -9.06
CA ARG A 125 -22.94 -24.44 -10.09
C ARG A 125 -22.70 -23.86 -11.47
N GLY A 126 -21.81 -24.48 -12.23
CA GLY A 126 -21.54 -24.07 -13.60
C GLY A 126 -22.80 -24.05 -14.48
N GLY A 127 -22.97 -22.96 -15.23
CA GLY A 127 -24.07 -22.80 -16.20
C GLY A 127 -25.41 -22.35 -15.62
N THR A 128 -25.52 -22.14 -14.31
CA THR A 128 -26.78 -21.66 -13.69
C THR A 128 -26.95 -20.15 -13.79
N SER A 129 -28.20 -19.73 -13.83
CA SER A 129 -28.70 -18.36 -13.77
C SER A 129 -29.61 -18.20 -12.54
N THR A 130 -30.11 -17.00 -12.26
CA THR A 130 -31.07 -16.80 -11.15
C THR A 130 -32.31 -17.70 -11.28
N LYS A 131 -32.76 -17.94 -12.52
CA LYS A 131 -33.90 -18.81 -12.84
C LYS A 131 -33.56 -20.30 -12.69
N SER A 132 -32.52 -20.76 -13.37
CA SER A 132 -32.19 -22.20 -13.40
C SER A 132 -31.62 -22.72 -12.07
N PHE A 133 -30.97 -21.86 -11.28
CA PHE A 133 -30.47 -22.24 -9.94
C PHE A 133 -31.61 -22.69 -9.03
N ARG A 134 -32.75 -21.99 -9.07
CA ARG A 134 -33.96 -22.38 -8.35
C ARG A 134 -34.62 -23.63 -8.94
N ALA A 135 -34.77 -23.68 -10.27
CA ALA A 135 -35.38 -24.84 -10.94
C ALA A 135 -34.65 -26.16 -10.64
N LEU A 136 -33.33 -26.10 -10.37
CA LEU A 136 -32.51 -27.25 -9.99
C LEU A 136 -32.53 -27.58 -8.49
N GLY A 137 -33.31 -26.87 -7.67
CA GLY A 137 -33.39 -27.06 -6.22
C GLY A 137 -32.11 -26.66 -5.46
N LEU A 138 -31.21 -25.88 -6.08
CA LEU A 138 -29.96 -25.49 -5.44
C LEU A 138 -30.15 -24.39 -4.38
N TRP A 139 -31.16 -23.53 -4.57
CA TRP A 139 -31.51 -22.52 -3.58
C TRP A 139 -32.03 -23.13 -2.27
N ASP A 140 -32.82 -24.20 -2.35
CA ASP A 140 -33.31 -24.90 -1.16
C ASP A 140 -32.14 -25.50 -0.36
N ARG A 141 -31.08 -25.97 -1.05
CA ARG A 141 -29.84 -26.42 -0.39
C ARG A 141 -29.10 -25.29 0.30
N VAL A 142 -29.03 -24.10 -0.32
CA VAL A 142 -28.46 -22.90 0.30
C VAL A 142 -29.18 -22.56 1.61
N LEU A 143 -30.51 -22.59 1.62
CA LEU A 143 -31.30 -22.31 2.81
C LEU A 143 -31.13 -23.41 3.88
N ALA A 144 -31.04 -24.68 3.47
CA ALA A 144 -30.87 -25.81 4.38
C ALA A 144 -29.55 -25.76 5.18
N GLU A 145 -28.54 -25.05 4.69
CA GLU A 145 -27.28 -24.84 5.41
C GLU A 145 -27.42 -23.99 6.68
N LYS A 146 -28.54 -23.25 6.84
CA LYS A 146 -28.73 -22.24 7.91
C LYS A 146 -27.53 -21.28 8.03
N PRO A 147 -27.17 -20.56 6.95
CA PRO A 147 -26.05 -19.63 6.95
C PRO A 147 -26.24 -18.43 7.87
N ASP A 148 -25.14 -17.89 8.39
CA ASP A 148 -25.13 -16.52 8.90
C ASP A 148 -25.17 -15.52 7.74
N TYR A 149 -24.43 -15.80 6.66
CA TYR A 149 -24.35 -14.97 5.47
C TYR A 149 -24.58 -15.77 4.19
N VAL A 150 -25.32 -15.19 3.24
CA VAL A 150 -25.49 -15.76 1.89
C VAL A 150 -24.96 -14.80 0.85
N LEU A 151 -23.91 -15.19 0.13
CA LEU A 151 -23.36 -14.40 -0.97
C LEU A 151 -23.98 -14.86 -2.28
N ILE A 152 -24.63 -13.94 -3.00
CA ILE A 152 -25.43 -14.25 -4.19
C ILE A 152 -24.83 -13.54 -5.41
N GLN A 153 -24.32 -14.31 -6.38
CA GLN A 153 -23.74 -13.79 -7.62
C GLN A 153 -24.27 -14.50 -8.87
N PHE A 154 -24.98 -13.78 -9.73
CA PHE A 154 -25.46 -14.27 -11.03
C PHE A 154 -25.35 -13.18 -12.11
N GLY A 155 -25.64 -13.51 -13.36
CA GLY A 155 -25.60 -12.57 -14.49
C GLY A 155 -25.09 -13.21 -15.78
N HIS A 156 -24.05 -14.06 -15.73
CA HIS A 156 -23.43 -14.62 -16.94
C HIS A 156 -24.37 -15.48 -17.79
N ASN A 157 -25.21 -16.27 -17.12
CA ASN A 157 -26.16 -17.18 -17.77
C ASN A 157 -27.58 -16.61 -17.83
N ASP A 158 -27.80 -15.44 -17.22
CA ASP A 158 -29.04 -14.68 -17.27
C ASP A 158 -29.12 -13.87 -18.57
N GLN A 159 -27.98 -13.49 -19.16
CA GLN A 159 -27.85 -12.81 -20.44
C GLN A 159 -28.59 -13.53 -21.59
N PRO A 160 -29.12 -12.78 -22.58
CA PRO A 160 -29.71 -13.37 -23.80
C PRO A 160 -28.76 -14.32 -24.54
N GLY A 161 -29.33 -15.31 -25.24
CA GLY A 161 -28.59 -16.34 -25.98
C GLY A 161 -28.15 -17.57 -25.16
N LYS A 162 -28.75 -17.79 -23.99
CA LYS A 162 -28.53 -18.93 -23.08
C LYS A 162 -29.69 -19.92 -23.03
N GLY A 163 -30.79 -19.64 -23.72
CA GLY A 163 -32.00 -20.46 -23.78
C GLY A 163 -33.04 -20.06 -22.73
N PRO A 164 -34.33 -20.38 -22.99
CA PRO A 164 -35.46 -19.89 -22.19
C PRO A 164 -35.43 -20.33 -20.73
N ASP A 165 -34.76 -21.43 -20.40
CA ASP A 165 -34.64 -21.94 -19.03
C ASP A 165 -33.64 -21.17 -18.17
N ARG A 166 -32.80 -20.33 -18.80
CA ARG A 166 -31.73 -19.59 -18.11
C ARG A 166 -31.86 -18.09 -18.24
N GLU A 167 -32.26 -17.60 -19.40
CA GLU A 167 -32.34 -16.17 -19.70
C GLU A 167 -33.37 -15.46 -18.80
N THR A 168 -33.02 -14.25 -18.37
CA THR A 168 -33.89 -13.36 -17.59
C THR A 168 -33.70 -11.92 -18.04
N ASP A 169 -34.66 -11.05 -17.76
CA ASP A 169 -34.56 -9.63 -18.10
C ASP A 169 -33.96 -8.85 -16.90
N PRO A 170 -32.84 -8.09 -17.08
CA PRO A 170 -32.20 -7.33 -16.00
C PRO A 170 -33.08 -6.20 -15.44
N ALA A 171 -34.12 -5.75 -16.16
CA ALA A 171 -35.07 -4.77 -15.65
C ALA A 171 -36.29 -5.41 -14.94
N GLY A 172 -36.65 -6.64 -15.29
CA GLY A 172 -37.77 -7.40 -14.73
C GLY A 172 -37.34 -8.64 -13.96
N SER A 173 -37.48 -9.82 -14.60
CA SER A 173 -37.44 -11.13 -13.93
C SER A 173 -36.15 -11.42 -13.17
N TYR A 174 -35.00 -10.88 -13.59
CA TYR A 174 -33.75 -10.99 -12.85
C TYR A 174 -33.84 -10.31 -11.48
N ARG A 175 -34.37 -9.09 -11.42
CA ARG A 175 -34.53 -8.32 -10.16
C ARG A 175 -35.55 -8.99 -9.24
N GLU A 176 -36.65 -9.50 -9.79
CA GLU A 176 -37.63 -10.26 -9.00
C GLU A 176 -37.03 -11.50 -8.37
N ASN A 177 -36.24 -12.27 -9.12
CA ASN A 177 -35.53 -13.44 -8.58
C ASN A 177 -34.57 -13.05 -7.44
N LEU A 178 -33.79 -11.97 -7.61
CA LEU A 178 -32.89 -11.47 -6.57
C LEU A 178 -33.65 -11.03 -5.31
N ARG A 179 -34.73 -10.25 -5.46
CA ARG A 179 -35.59 -9.86 -4.33
C ARG A 179 -36.17 -11.08 -3.63
N GLN A 180 -36.53 -12.11 -4.38
CA GLN A 180 -37.03 -13.36 -3.80
C GLN A 180 -35.96 -14.09 -2.98
N PHE A 181 -34.74 -14.25 -3.51
CA PHE A 181 -33.63 -14.83 -2.74
C PHE A 181 -33.36 -14.05 -1.44
N ILE A 182 -33.39 -12.72 -1.49
CA ILE A 182 -33.21 -11.85 -0.31
C ILE A 182 -34.30 -12.10 0.74
N ARG A 183 -35.57 -12.13 0.32
CA ARG A 183 -36.70 -12.38 1.25
C ARG A 183 -36.58 -13.74 1.93
N GLU A 184 -36.24 -14.77 1.15
CA GLU A 184 -36.17 -16.15 1.66
C GLU A 184 -34.95 -16.37 2.56
N ALA A 185 -33.80 -15.76 2.25
CA ALA A 185 -32.64 -15.78 3.15
C ALA A 185 -32.97 -15.09 4.49
N ARG A 186 -33.62 -13.93 4.46
CA ARG A 186 -34.05 -13.22 5.67
C ARG A 186 -35.08 -14.01 6.49
N ALA A 187 -35.96 -14.77 5.83
CA ALA A 187 -36.97 -15.59 6.52
C ALA A 187 -36.35 -16.69 7.41
N ILE A 188 -35.13 -17.14 7.10
CA ILE A 188 -34.35 -18.07 7.93
C ILE A 188 -33.28 -17.37 8.78
N GLN A 189 -33.40 -16.03 8.95
CA GLN A 189 -32.48 -15.17 9.69
C GLN A 189 -31.06 -15.06 9.10
N ALA A 190 -30.83 -15.55 7.87
CA ALA A 190 -29.56 -15.35 7.17
C ALA A 190 -29.44 -13.92 6.65
N ARG A 191 -28.22 -13.38 6.63
CA ARG A 191 -27.89 -12.05 6.11
C ARG A 191 -27.46 -12.15 4.64
N PRO A 192 -28.31 -11.79 3.67
CA PRO A 192 -27.91 -11.79 2.26
C PRO A 192 -26.87 -10.70 1.99
N VAL A 193 -25.94 -10.99 1.09
CA VAL A 193 -24.97 -10.06 0.51
C VAL A 193 -25.01 -10.27 -1.00
N LEU A 194 -25.31 -9.22 -1.75
CA LEU A 194 -25.32 -9.29 -3.19
C LEU A 194 -23.91 -9.08 -3.74
N VAL A 195 -23.54 -9.84 -4.77
CA VAL A 195 -22.26 -9.70 -5.47
C VAL A 195 -22.56 -9.48 -6.95
N THR A 196 -22.11 -8.37 -7.53
CA THR A 196 -22.26 -8.14 -8.97
C THR A 196 -21.44 -9.16 -9.76
N SER A 197 -21.89 -9.59 -10.94
CA SER A 197 -21.13 -10.56 -11.75
C SER A 197 -19.75 -10.00 -12.13
N VAL A 198 -18.70 -10.80 -11.96
CA VAL A 198 -17.33 -10.45 -12.40
C VAL A 198 -17.31 -10.03 -13.89
N ALA A 199 -16.46 -9.06 -14.24
CA ALA A 199 -16.30 -8.61 -15.62
C ALA A 199 -15.69 -9.72 -16.50
N ARG A 200 -16.09 -9.78 -17.78
CA ARG A 200 -15.41 -10.62 -18.76
C ARG A 200 -14.15 -9.93 -19.25
N ARG A 201 -13.14 -10.71 -19.63
CA ARG A 201 -11.88 -10.22 -20.21
C ARG A 201 -12.00 -10.03 -21.73
N VAL A 202 -12.97 -9.22 -22.13
CA VAL A 202 -13.25 -8.87 -23.54
C VAL A 202 -12.79 -7.44 -23.79
N TYR A 203 -12.02 -7.25 -24.86
CA TYR A 203 -11.41 -5.96 -25.18
C TYR A 203 -11.79 -5.53 -26.60
N GLU A 204 -12.04 -4.24 -26.76
CA GLU A 204 -12.24 -3.58 -28.04
C GLU A 204 -11.29 -2.38 -28.11
N ASN A 205 -10.49 -2.29 -29.19
CA ASN A 205 -9.51 -1.22 -29.36
C ASN A 205 -8.57 -1.03 -28.15
N GLY A 206 -8.20 -2.13 -27.50
CA GLY A 206 -7.29 -2.14 -26.35
C GLY A 206 -7.91 -1.73 -25.02
N ARG A 207 -9.23 -1.48 -24.96
CA ARG A 207 -9.97 -1.18 -23.73
C ARG A 207 -10.93 -2.30 -23.39
N LEU A 208 -11.10 -2.56 -22.10
CA LEU A 208 -12.06 -3.56 -21.64
C LEU A 208 -13.49 -3.09 -21.96
N THR A 209 -14.35 -4.02 -22.39
CA THR A 209 -15.78 -3.76 -22.61
C THR A 209 -16.64 -4.68 -21.74
N SER A 210 -17.91 -4.34 -21.55
CA SER A 210 -18.80 -5.11 -20.71
C SER A 210 -20.18 -5.29 -21.32
N SER A 211 -20.60 -6.55 -21.48
CA SER A 211 -21.99 -6.91 -21.76
C SER A 211 -22.80 -7.16 -20.49
N LEU A 212 -22.16 -7.18 -19.32
CA LEU A 212 -22.78 -7.48 -18.02
C LEU A 212 -23.18 -6.24 -17.23
N GLY A 213 -22.85 -5.04 -17.72
CA GLY A 213 -23.22 -3.77 -17.10
C GLY A 213 -24.69 -3.69 -16.68
N PRO A 214 -25.67 -4.00 -17.55
CA PRO A 214 -27.09 -3.97 -17.17
C PRO A 214 -27.45 -4.87 -15.98
N TYR A 215 -26.81 -6.04 -15.87
CA TYR A 215 -27.03 -6.97 -14.74
C TYR A 215 -26.35 -6.48 -13.47
N ALA A 216 -25.14 -5.93 -13.57
CA ALA A 216 -24.46 -5.30 -12.43
C ALA A 216 -25.27 -4.11 -11.87
N GLU A 217 -25.83 -3.26 -12.73
CA GLU A 217 -26.72 -2.17 -12.30
C GLU A 217 -28.02 -2.69 -11.68
N ALA A 218 -28.59 -3.78 -12.21
CA ALA A 218 -29.76 -4.41 -11.63
C ALA A 218 -29.50 -4.94 -10.21
N VAL A 219 -28.35 -5.58 -9.97
CA VAL A 219 -27.92 -6.02 -8.63
C VAL A 219 -27.82 -4.83 -7.68
N LYS A 220 -27.15 -3.74 -8.09
CA LYS A 220 -27.00 -2.52 -7.27
C LYS A 220 -28.33 -1.84 -6.98
N ALA A 221 -29.24 -1.80 -7.95
CA ALA A 221 -30.59 -1.28 -7.76
C ALA A 221 -31.35 -2.09 -6.70
N VAL A 222 -31.35 -3.42 -6.81
CA VAL A 222 -32.00 -4.30 -5.81
C VAL A 222 -31.35 -4.16 -4.43
N ALA A 223 -30.01 -4.07 -4.36
CA ALA A 223 -29.29 -3.86 -3.11
C ALA A 223 -29.74 -2.57 -2.40
N SER A 224 -29.81 -1.47 -3.16
CA SER A 224 -30.29 -0.16 -2.68
C SER A 224 -31.76 -0.24 -2.22
N GLU A 225 -32.64 -0.82 -3.03
CA GLU A 225 -34.07 -0.99 -2.71
C GLU A 225 -34.31 -1.80 -1.43
N THR A 226 -33.47 -2.81 -1.17
CA THR A 226 -33.69 -3.78 -0.10
C THR A 226 -32.81 -3.55 1.14
N GLY A 227 -31.88 -2.60 1.09
CA GLY A 227 -30.91 -2.34 2.16
C GLY A 227 -29.93 -3.49 2.38
N VAL A 228 -29.57 -4.23 1.32
CA VAL A 228 -28.63 -5.35 1.38
C VAL A 228 -27.23 -4.86 0.99
N PRO A 229 -26.16 -5.24 1.73
CA PRO A 229 -24.79 -4.93 1.33
C PRO A 229 -24.46 -5.47 -0.07
N VAL A 230 -23.67 -4.72 -0.83
CA VAL A 230 -23.23 -5.10 -2.18
C VAL A 230 -21.72 -5.12 -2.30
N VAL A 231 -21.19 -6.24 -2.80
CA VAL A 231 -19.84 -6.33 -3.35
C VAL A 231 -19.93 -6.01 -4.84
N ASP A 232 -19.47 -4.82 -5.24
CA ASP A 232 -19.39 -4.41 -6.65
C ASP A 232 -18.16 -5.02 -7.33
N LEU A 233 -18.18 -6.36 -7.46
CA LEU A 233 -17.11 -7.14 -8.06
C LEU A 233 -16.97 -6.84 -9.56
N HIS A 234 -18.06 -6.56 -10.26
CA HIS A 234 -18.04 -6.16 -11.67
C HIS A 234 -17.11 -4.98 -11.88
N ARG A 235 -17.30 -3.90 -11.11
CA ARG A 235 -16.46 -2.70 -11.21
C ARG A 235 -15.00 -2.97 -10.86
N THR A 236 -14.71 -3.63 -9.74
CA THR A 236 -13.31 -3.84 -9.35
C THR A 236 -12.59 -4.82 -10.26
N SER A 237 -13.24 -5.88 -10.71
CA SER A 237 -12.64 -6.77 -11.71
C SER A 237 -12.45 -6.08 -13.07
N PHE A 238 -13.38 -5.20 -13.48
CA PHE A 238 -13.22 -4.38 -14.68
C PHE A 238 -11.96 -3.51 -14.60
N LEU A 239 -11.81 -2.75 -13.52
CA LEU A 239 -10.65 -1.88 -13.32
C LEU A 239 -9.34 -2.68 -13.25
N LEU A 240 -9.36 -3.86 -12.61
CA LEU A 240 -8.21 -4.75 -12.58
C LEU A 240 -7.80 -5.19 -13.99
N PHE A 241 -8.73 -5.72 -14.76
CA PHE A 241 -8.42 -6.27 -16.09
C PHE A 241 -8.06 -5.17 -17.09
N ASP A 242 -8.69 -4.00 -16.99
CA ASP A 242 -8.34 -2.85 -17.83
C ASP A 242 -6.93 -2.35 -17.51
N GLN A 243 -6.59 -2.20 -16.22
CA GLN A 243 -5.24 -1.79 -15.79
C GLN A 243 -4.15 -2.78 -16.23
N ARG A 244 -4.44 -4.08 -16.21
CA ARG A 244 -3.49 -5.13 -16.62
C ARG A 244 -3.36 -5.28 -18.13
N GLY A 245 -4.36 -4.86 -18.87
CA GLY A 245 -4.46 -5.06 -20.31
C GLY A 245 -4.75 -6.52 -20.71
N GLU A 246 -5.09 -6.70 -21.99
CA GLU A 246 -5.61 -7.95 -22.52
C GLU A 246 -4.64 -9.12 -22.36
N LYS A 247 -3.40 -8.95 -22.84
CA LYS A 247 -2.42 -10.05 -22.88
C LYS A 247 -2.18 -10.64 -21.49
N PHE A 248 -1.92 -9.78 -20.50
CA PHE A 248 -1.68 -10.22 -19.13
C PHE A 248 -2.94 -10.86 -18.55
N SER A 249 -4.08 -10.17 -18.63
CA SER A 249 -5.33 -10.67 -18.03
C SER A 249 -5.71 -12.03 -18.59
N GLN A 250 -5.49 -12.26 -19.87
CA GLN A 250 -5.87 -13.51 -20.50
C GLN A 250 -4.88 -14.65 -20.27
N GLN A 251 -3.57 -14.37 -20.29
CA GLN A 251 -2.54 -15.39 -20.08
C GLN A 251 -2.38 -15.77 -18.61
N THR A 252 -2.54 -14.81 -17.70
CA THR A 252 -2.30 -15.01 -16.27
C THR A 252 -3.55 -15.48 -15.53
N TYR A 253 -4.73 -14.95 -15.87
CA TYR A 253 -5.96 -15.25 -15.12
C TYR A 253 -6.90 -16.22 -15.84
N GLY A 254 -6.74 -16.42 -17.16
CA GLY A 254 -7.57 -17.32 -17.95
C GLY A 254 -7.10 -18.78 -17.86
N PRO A 255 -8.02 -19.76 -18.02
CA PRO A 255 -7.66 -21.17 -18.12
C PRO A 255 -7.16 -21.55 -19.53
N SER A 256 -7.36 -20.69 -20.53
CA SER A 256 -6.80 -20.78 -21.88
C SER A 256 -6.76 -19.37 -22.51
N ALA A 257 -6.18 -19.20 -23.70
CA ALA A 257 -6.12 -17.89 -24.37
C ALA A 257 -7.49 -17.41 -24.91
N GLU A 258 -8.43 -18.33 -25.12
CA GLU A 258 -9.74 -18.08 -25.73
C GLU A 258 -10.84 -17.85 -24.70
N ASP A 259 -10.74 -18.45 -23.51
CA ASP A 259 -11.78 -18.36 -22.49
C ASP A 259 -11.76 -17.00 -21.77
N ARG A 260 -12.64 -16.08 -22.20
CA ARG A 260 -12.73 -14.73 -21.63
C ARG A 260 -13.59 -14.64 -20.36
N THR A 261 -14.13 -15.76 -19.86
CA THR A 261 -15.08 -15.76 -18.72
C THR A 261 -14.52 -16.48 -17.50
N HIS A 262 -14.03 -17.71 -17.66
CA HIS A 262 -13.63 -18.53 -16.53
C HIS A 262 -12.20 -18.26 -16.09
N PHE A 263 -11.78 -18.76 -14.94
CA PHE A 263 -10.45 -18.48 -14.39
C PHE A 263 -9.64 -19.76 -14.21
N ASN A 264 -8.32 -19.64 -14.33
CA ASN A 264 -7.42 -20.58 -13.67
C ASN A 264 -7.38 -20.29 -12.15
N SER A 265 -6.61 -21.07 -11.39
CA SER A 265 -6.52 -20.92 -9.94
C SER A 265 -5.99 -19.55 -9.50
N GLU A 266 -5.07 -18.95 -10.26
CA GLU A 266 -4.53 -17.62 -9.98
C GLU A 266 -5.58 -16.53 -10.19
N GLY A 267 -6.28 -16.54 -11.31
CA GLY A 267 -7.38 -15.63 -11.60
C GLY A 267 -8.51 -15.75 -10.58
N ALA A 268 -8.89 -16.97 -10.22
CA ALA A 268 -9.93 -17.22 -9.22
C ALA A 268 -9.55 -16.66 -7.85
N ARG A 269 -8.28 -16.84 -7.44
CA ARG A 269 -7.77 -16.32 -6.18
C ARG A 269 -7.69 -14.80 -6.17
N MET A 270 -7.29 -14.18 -7.29
CA MET A 270 -7.30 -12.72 -7.43
C MET A 270 -8.72 -12.15 -7.34
N VAL A 271 -9.70 -12.79 -7.98
CA VAL A 271 -11.11 -12.37 -7.87
C VAL A 271 -11.66 -12.59 -6.45
N ALA A 272 -11.30 -13.70 -5.79
CA ALA A 272 -11.68 -13.97 -4.40
C ALA A 272 -11.10 -12.94 -3.42
N ARG A 273 -9.88 -12.48 -3.68
CA ARG A 273 -9.26 -11.37 -2.94
C ARG A 273 -10.08 -10.09 -3.06
N LEU A 274 -10.51 -9.70 -4.27
CA LEU A 274 -11.36 -8.52 -4.49
C LEU A 274 -12.67 -8.64 -3.70
N VAL A 275 -13.26 -9.83 -3.64
CA VAL A 275 -14.47 -10.09 -2.84
C VAL A 275 -14.16 -9.93 -1.35
N ALA A 276 -13.10 -10.53 -0.83
CA ALA A 276 -12.72 -10.43 0.58
C ALA A 276 -12.43 -8.99 1.01
N GLU A 277 -11.69 -8.23 0.20
CA GLU A 277 -11.38 -6.81 0.45
C GLU A 277 -12.65 -5.95 0.53
N GLN A 278 -13.64 -6.20 -0.33
CA GLN A 278 -14.90 -5.48 -0.28
C GLN A 278 -15.82 -5.94 0.85
N LEU A 279 -15.87 -7.25 1.15
CA LEU A 279 -16.65 -7.77 2.29
C LEU A 279 -16.24 -7.11 3.59
N GLN A 280 -14.94 -6.91 3.81
CA GLN A 280 -14.42 -6.22 4.99
C GLN A 280 -15.00 -4.81 5.17
N ARG A 281 -15.37 -4.14 4.07
CA ARG A 281 -15.89 -2.76 4.06
C ARG A 281 -17.40 -2.71 4.18
N VAL A 282 -18.08 -3.53 3.38
CA VAL A 282 -19.55 -3.48 3.25
C VAL A 282 -20.25 -4.34 4.30
N VAL A 283 -19.52 -5.22 4.97
CA VAL A 283 -19.96 -6.04 6.10
C VAL A 283 -18.91 -5.97 7.22
N PRO A 284 -18.85 -4.87 8.00
CA PRO A 284 -17.81 -4.66 9.01
C PRO A 284 -17.71 -5.79 10.05
N GLU A 285 -18.79 -6.53 10.30
CA GLU A 285 -18.79 -7.67 11.22
C GLU A 285 -17.98 -8.87 10.70
N LEU A 286 -17.74 -8.96 9.38
CA LEU A 286 -16.83 -9.94 8.79
C LEU A 286 -15.36 -9.48 8.82
N ALA A 287 -15.08 -8.20 9.12
CA ALA A 287 -13.72 -7.67 9.10
C ALA A 287 -12.73 -8.43 10.00
N PRO A 288 -13.07 -8.84 11.23
CA PRO A 288 -12.20 -9.67 12.08
C PRO A 288 -11.95 -11.07 11.53
N HIS A 289 -12.81 -11.54 10.62
CA HIS A 289 -12.77 -12.87 10.00
C HIS A 289 -12.09 -12.88 8.63
N ILE A 290 -11.63 -11.73 8.11
CA ILE A 290 -10.97 -11.61 6.81
C ILE A 290 -9.46 -11.49 7.00
N ARG A 291 -8.70 -12.34 6.31
CA ARG A 291 -7.24 -12.41 6.32
C ARG A 291 -6.66 -12.19 4.93
N LEU A 292 -6.31 -10.95 4.61
CA LEU A 292 -5.66 -10.60 3.35
C LEU A 292 -4.17 -10.99 3.28
N ALA A 293 -3.60 -11.31 4.44
CA ALA A 293 -2.26 -11.85 4.60
C ALA A 293 -2.32 -13.16 5.40
N PRO A 294 -1.45 -14.14 5.10
CA PRO A 294 -1.32 -15.33 5.92
C PRO A 294 -0.88 -14.93 7.35
N PRO A 295 -1.29 -15.67 8.39
CA PRO A 295 -0.77 -15.46 9.72
C PRO A 295 0.76 -15.70 9.77
N PRO A 296 1.46 -15.15 10.78
CA PRO A 296 2.85 -15.52 11.02
C PRO A 296 3.02 -17.05 11.11
N PRO A 297 4.19 -17.59 10.71
CA PRO A 297 4.49 -19.00 10.87
C PRO A 297 4.21 -19.50 12.28
N ALA A 298 3.76 -20.75 12.41
CA ALA A 298 3.49 -21.35 13.71
C ALA A 298 4.72 -21.30 14.62
N GLY A 299 4.54 -20.91 15.88
CA GLY A 299 5.63 -20.75 16.85
C GLY A 299 6.40 -19.43 16.75
N SER A 300 5.95 -18.47 15.94
CA SER A 300 6.53 -17.12 15.91
C SER A 300 6.52 -16.49 17.32
N PRO A 301 7.61 -15.86 17.78
CA PRO A 301 7.72 -15.26 19.12
C PRO A 301 7.03 -13.89 19.20
N PHE A 302 6.02 -13.67 18.36
CA PHE A 302 5.33 -12.40 18.26
C PHE A 302 3.92 -12.55 17.70
N GLU A 303 3.10 -11.53 17.94
CA GLU A 303 1.86 -11.27 17.21
C GLU A 303 1.99 -10.00 16.38
N ILE A 304 1.20 -9.90 15.32
CA ILE A 304 1.10 -8.67 14.52
C ILE A 304 -0.31 -8.09 14.69
N LYS A 305 -0.38 -6.83 15.08
CA LYS A 305 -1.59 -6.00 15.02
C LYS A 305 -1.41 -4.89 14.00
N LEU A 306 -2.19 -4.93 12.92
CA LEU A 306 -2.16 -3.90 11.89
C LEU A 306 -3.24 -2.86 12.16
N ASN A 307 -2.81 -1.62 12.42
CA ASN A 307 -3.70 -0.49 12.65
C ASN A 307 -3.64 0.49 11.47
N THR A 308 -4.79 1.00 11.03
CA THR A 308 -4.85 2.18 10.17
C THR A 308 -4.92 3.43 11.04
N VAL A 309 -3.85 4.24 11.01
CA VAL A 309 -3.73 5.50 11.76
C VAL A 309 -4.62 6.58 11.14
N THR A 310 -4.55 6.74 9.82
CA THR A 310 -5.34 7.70 9.06
C THR A 310 -5.40 7.30 7.58
N ARG A 311 -6.21 8.02 6.80
CA ARG A 311 -6.29 7.97 5.34
C ARG A 311 -6.22 9.39 4.80
N GLY A 312 -5.64 9.59 3.62
CA GLY A 312 -5.47 10.96 3.11
C GLY A 312 -5.37 11.09 1.61
N TYR A 313 -6.01 10.18 0.87
CA TYR A 313 -6.07 10.27 -0.57
C TYR A 313 -7.24 11.13 -1.06
N ASP A 314 -6.94 12.19 -1.80
CA ASP A 314 -7.93 13.10 -2.38
C ASP A 314 -7.85 13.20 -3.92
N GLY A 315 -6.99 12.40 -4.56
CA GLY A 315 -6.73 12.44 -6.01
C GLY A 315 -5.61 13.40 -6.42
N GLU A 316 -5.25 14.37 -5.57
CA GLU A 316 -4.21 15.37 -5.85
C GLU A 316 -2.98 15.18 -4.96
N THR A 317 -3.20 14.79 -3.71
CA THR A 317 -2.20 14.58 -2.68
C THR A 317 -2.38 13.25 -1.97
N CYS A 318 -1.28 12.76 -1.40
CA CYS A 318 -1.29 11.62 -0.50
C CYS A 318 -0.27 11.79 0.63
N TRP A 319 -0.50 11.16 1.77
CA TRP A 319 0.46 11.02 2.85
C TRP A 319 1.61 10.10 2.44
N VAL A 320 2.82 10.52 2.76
CA VAL A 320 4.05 9.75 2.60
C VAL A 320 4.93 9.93 3.84
N HIS A 321 5.95 9.07 3.95
CA HIS A 321 6.94 9.10 5.02
C HIS A 321 6.33 9.09 6.43
N PRO A 322 5.35 8.21 6.75
CA PRO A 322 4.96 8.03 8.15
C PRO A 322 6.10 7.35 8.90
N ARG A 323 6.69 8.09 9.83
CA ARG A 323 7.85 7.67 10.62
C ARG A 323 7.54 7.94 12.09
N ALA A 324 7.51 6.88 12.89
CA ALA A 324 7.28 7.00 14.32
C ALA A 324 8.59 7.08 15.11
N GLY A 325 8.54 7.77 16.24
CA GLY A 325 9.51 7.62 17.33
C GLY A 325 8.78 7.62 18.67
N ALA A 326 9.29 6.85 19.62
CA ALA A 326 8.68 6.69 20.93
C ALA A 326 9.49 7.44 21.99
N ILE A 327 8.79 8.20 22.83
CA ILE A 327 9.32 8.81 24.05
C ILE A 327 9.06 7.82 25.19
N PRO A 328 10.11 7.32 25.88
CA PRO A 328 9.96 6.35 26.95
C PRO A 328 9.12 6.88 28.12
N GLY A 329 8.36 5.98 28.73
CA GLY A 329 7.52 6.23 29.90
C GLY A 329 6.85 4.91 30.32
N ALA A 330 6.10 4.91 31.43
CA ALA A 330 5.33 3.72 31.85
C ALA A 330 4.40 3.22 30.73
N THR A 331 3.76 4.17 30.04
CA THR A 331 3.20 3.97 28.70
C THR A 331 3.94 4.93 27.76
N PRO A 332 4.65 4.44 26.74
CA PRO A 332 5.36 5.29 25.80
C PRO A 332 4.43 6.24 25.03
N THR A 333 4.84 7.49 24.86
CA THR A 333 4.21 8.41 23.91
C THR A 333 4.84 8.18 22.53
N VAL A 334 4.05 7.87 21.52
CA VAL A 334 4.53 7.73 20.14
C VAL A 334 4.18 8.98 19.35
N VAL A 335 5.20 9.60 18.75
CA VAL A 335 5.07 10.72 17.81
C VAL A 335 5.29 10.18 16.40
N LEU A 336 4.26 10.25 15.54
CA LEU A 336 4.34 9.84 14.14
C LEU A 336 4.36 11.07 13.24
N THR A 337 5.48 11.29 12.55
CA THR A 337 5.62 12.34 11.54
C THR A 337 5.24 11.83 10.15
N MET A 338 4.65 12.66 9.30
CA MET A 338 4.34 12.35 7.90
C MET A 338 4.21 13.63 7.05
N GLN A 339 4.20 13.51 5.72
CA GLN A 339 4.14 14.65 4.80
C GLN A 339 3.10 14.44 3.72
N LYS A 340 2.46 15.53 3.27
CA LYS A 340 1.72 15.52 2.02
C LYS A 340 2.71 15.51 0.83
N LEU A 341 2.42 14.68 -0.15
CA LEU A 341 3.08 14.64 -1.45
C LEU A 341 2.09 15.11 -2.52
N LEU A 342 2.51 16.03 -3.39
CA LEU A 342 1.78 16.37 -4.61
C LEU A 342 1.93 15.24 -5.64
N MET A 343 0.83 14.67 -6.10
CA MET A 343 0.87 13.46 -6.93
C MET A 343 1.17 13.72 -8.40
N SER A 344 0.96 14.94 -8.88
CA SER A 344 1.25 15.35 -10.26
C SER A 344 2.75 15.46 -10.58
N GLY A 345 3.63 15.38 -9.58
CA GLY A 345 5.08 15.35 -9.77
C GLY A 345 5.81 14.37 -8.85
N SER A 346 7.11 14.18 -9.08
CA SER A 346 7.92 13.25 -8.28
C SER A 346 8.49 13.97 -7.07
N ASP A 347 8.25 13.42 -5.88
CA ASP A 347 8.92 13.81 -4.63
C ASP A 347 8.74 15.29 -4.23
N ILE A 348 7.57 15.86 -4.52
CA ILE A 348 7.17 17.23 -4.14
C ILE A 348 6.49 17.17 -2.77
N PHE A 349 7.26 17.35 -1.70
CA PHE A 349 6.79 17.21 -0.32
C PHE A 349 6.44 18.57 0.28
N TYR A 350 5.35 18.64 1.03
CA TYR A 350 4.98 19.81 1.83
C TYR A 350 5.50 19.69 3.26
N ALA A 351 5.07 20.60 4.13
CA ALA A 351 5.50 20.61 5.52
C ALA A 351 5.28 19.26 6.21
N LEU A 352 6.18 18.95 7.16
CA LEU A 352 5.97 17.82 8.06
C LEU A 352 4.78 18.09 8.98
N ASN A 353 4.03 17.03 9.20
CA ASN A 353 2.89 16.96 10.09
C ASN A 353 3.19 15.91 11.15
N ASP A 354 2.57 16.00 12.32
CA ASP A 354 2.61 14.93 13.31
C ASP A 354 1.21 14.56 13.83
N THR A 355 1.08 13.31 14.27
CA THR A 355 -0.01 12.83 15.12
C THR A 355 0.58 11.94 16.20
N ARG A 356 -0.09 11.84 17.34
CA ARG A 356 0.45 11.25 18.57
C ARG A 356 -0.52 10.30 19.22
N THR A 357 0.02 9.32 19.93
CA THR A 357 -0.73 8.42 20.80
C THR A 357 0.02 8.24 22.12
N GLY A 358 -0.73 8.22 23.22
CA GLY A 358 -0.24 7.88 24.57
C GLY A 358 -0.84 6.59 25.11
N ASP A 359 -1.51 5.80 24.26
CA ASP A 359 -2.26 4.59 24.61
C ASP A 359 -1.96 3.42 23.65
N LEU A 360 -0.76 3.43 23.06
CA LEU A 360 -0.26 2.44 22.11
C LEU A 360 -1.17 2.30 20.87
N GLY A 361 -1.62 3.43 20.33
CA GLY A 361 -2.34 3.51 19.08
C GLY A 361 -3.81 3.09 19.16
N GLN A 362 -4.41 3.09 20.37
CA GLN A 362 -5.86 2.96 20.53
C GLN A 362 -6.56 4.25 20.10
N THR A 363 -6.01 5.41 20.49
CA THR A 363 -6.44 6.73 20.04
C THR A 363 -5.27 7.55 19.51
N TRP A 364 -5.60 8.48 18.61
CA TRP A 364 -4.64 9.37 17.97
C TRP A 364 -5.08 10.81 18.10
N SER A 365 -4.14 11.73 18.34
CA SER A 365 -4.41 13.16 18.32
C SER A 365 -4.79 13.62 16.91
N PRO A 366 -5.49 14.77 16.77
CA PRO A 366 -5.59 15.43 15.48
C PRO A 366 -4.20 15.64 14.85
N ILE A 367 -4.15 15.56 13.52
CA ILE A 367 -2.93 15.82 12.75
C ILE A 367 -2.61 17.31 12.88
N ARG A 368 -1.39 17.63 13.30
CA ARG A 368 -0.88 19.00 13.41
C ARG A 368 0.15 19.25 12.33
N GLN A 369 -0.05 20.33 11.58
CA GLN A 369 0.90 20.83 10.59
C GLN A 369 1.96 21.71 11.29
N HIS A 370 3.21 21.59 10.85
CA HIS A 370 4.35 22.35 11.40
C HIS A 370 4.98 23.24 10.33
N ASP A 371 4.22 24.13 9.72
CA ASP A 371 4.73 25.02 8.66
C ASP A 371 5.85 25.93 9.15
N ASP A 372 5.68 26.54 10.33
CA ASP A 372 6.63 27.53 10.85
C ASP A 372 7.98 26.92 11.24
N THR A 373 8.01 25.64 11.60
CA THR A 373 9.21 24.98 12.14
C THR A 373 9.75 23.91 11.19
N LEU A 374 8.87 23.10 10.61
CA LEU A 374 9.17 22.00 9.68
C LEU A 374 8.72 22.23 8.23
N GLY A 375 8.32 23.46 7.88
CA GLY A 375 7.89 23.81 6.54
C GLY A 375 9.03 24.04 5.54
N ARG A 376 8.61 24.37 4.32
CA ARG A 376 9.48 24.75 3.20
C ARG A 376 10.11 26.12 3.46
N ARG A 377 11.31 26.34 2.95
CA ARG A 377 12.02 27.63 2.99
C ARG A 377 12.37 28.09 1.59
N GLN A 378 12.42 29.40 1.39
CA GLN A 378 12.86 30.01 0.14
C GLN A 378 14.38 30.17 0.15
N GLU A 379 15.02 29.80 -0.95
CA GLU A 379 16.42 30.08 -1.26
C GLU A 379 16.49 31.08 -2.45
N PRO A 380 17.62 31.78 -2.64
CA PRO A 380 17.81 32.65 -3.80
C PRO A 380 17.54 31.95 -5.13
N GLY A 381 17.15 32.72 -6.16
CA GLY A 381 16.90 32.19 -7.51
C GLY A 381 15.57 31.43 -7.67
N GLY A 382 14.63 31.60 -6.74
CA GLY A 382 13.32 30.93 -6.79
C GLY A 382 13.38 29.44 -6.44
N VAL A 383 14.45 29.02 -5.76
CA VAL A 383 14.61 27.66 -5.26
C VAL A 383 13.85 27.52 -3.94
N VAL A 384 13.17 26.39 -3.77
CA VAL A 384 12.48 26.05 -2.52
C VAL A 384 13.15 24.83 -1.91
N ILE A 385 13.54 24.91 -0.63
CA ILE A 385 14.11 23.79 0.13
C ILE A 385 13.09 23.24 1.14
N ALA A 386 13.05 21.92 1.29
CA ALA A 386 12.20 21.24 2.27
C ALA A 386 12.95 20.12 2.97
N ALA A 387 12.63 19.88 4.24
CA ALA A 387 12.99 18.63 4.92
C ALA A 387 12.10 17.48 4.40
N SER A 388 12.66 16.29 4.28
CA SER A 388 11.94 15.09 3.86
C SER A 388 12.58 13.83 4.43
N ASP A 389 11.91 12.68 4.27
CA ASP A 389 12.38 11.38 4.77
C ASP A 389 12.72 11.41 6.28
N PHE A 390 11.99 12.23 7.03
CA PHE A 390 12.30 12.61 8.41
C PHE A 390 11.85 11.55 9.41
N THR A 391 12.79 11.01 10.19
CA THR A 391 12.57 9.91 11.14
C THR A 391 12.86 10.36 12.57
N PRO A 392 11.85 10.45 13.45
CA PRO A 392 12.02 10.64 14.89
C PRO A 392 12.66 9.43 15.57
N LYS A 393 13.64 9.67 16.44
CA LYS A 393 14.19 8.64 17.34
C LYS A 393 14.64 9.23 18.66
N TRP A 394 14.28 8.57 19.76
CA TRP A 394 14.67 9.00 21.10
C TRP A 394 16.17 8.82 21.30
N HIS A 395 16.83 9.88 21.76
CA HIS A 395 18.23 9.86 22.12
C HIS A 395 18.35 9.80 23.65
N ALA A 396 18.68 8.62 24.16
CA ALA A 396 18.66 8.33 25.59
C ALA A 396 19.56 9.27 26.40
N GLN A 397 20.77 9.54 25.92
CA GLN A 397 21.76 10.36 26.64
C GLN A 397 21.32 11.82 26.82
N SER A 398 20.58 12.39 25.85
CA SER A 398 20.11 13.78 25.95
C SER A 398 18.67 13.91 26.46
N GLY A 399 17.93 12.80 26.54
CA GLY A 399 16.52 12.82 26.95
C GLY A 399 15.64 13.58 25.95
N ARG A 400 15.94 13.51 24.66
CA ARG A 400 15.21 14.23 23.60
C ARG A 400 14.83 13.32 22.45
N LEU A 401 13.64 13.56 21.88
CA LEU A 401 13.25 12.96 20.62
C LEU A 401 13.84 13.79 19.48
N LEU A 402 14.85 13.22 18.80
CA LEU A 402 15.59 13.85 17.72
C LEU A 402 15.11 13.27 16.38
N GLY A 403 14.56 14.12 15.52
CA GLY A 403 14.21 13.75 14.17
C GLY A 403 15.32 14.12 13.18
N ILE A 404 15.61 13.20 12.26
CA ILE A 404 16.64 13.36 11.23
C ILE A 404 16.06 12.96 9.87
N GLY A 405 16.36 13.73 8.84
CA GLY A 405 16.03 13.42 7.45
C GLY A 405 17.08 14.01 6.50
N HIS A 406 16.66 14.37 5.30
CA HIS A 406 17.49 15.17 4.40
C HIS A 406 16.71 16.31 3.75
N THR A 407 17.43 17.19 3.07
CA THR A 407 16.83 18.27 2.28
C THR A 407 16.52 17.85 0.83
N VAL A 408 15.45 18.40 0.29
CA VAL A 408 15.12 18.36 -1.14
C VAL A 408 14.95 19.80 -1.63
N ARG A 409 15.41 20.08 -2.85
CA ARG A 409 15.32 21.39 -3.48
C ARG A 409 14.49 21.33 -4.75
N TYR A 410 13.65 22.35 -4.92
CA TYR A 410 12.69 22.47 -6.01
C TYR A 410 12.93 23.74 -6.81
N ALA A 411 12.75 23.67 -8.12
CA ALA A 411 12.59 24.82 -9.00
C ALA A 411 11.25 24.67 -9.73
N GLY A 412 10.30 25.58 -9.47
CA GLY A 412 8.95 25.49 -10.05
C GLY A 412 8.20 24.19 -9.71
N ASP A 413 8.23 23.78 -8.43
CA ASP A 413 7.69 22.50 -7.94
C ASP A 413 8.18 21.27 -8.73
N LYS A 414 9.45 21.29 -9.13
CA LYS A 414 10.15 20.11 -9.67
C LYS A 414 11.45 19.91 -8.92
N VAL A 415 11.71 18.67 -8.49
CA VAL A 415 12.98 18.31 -7.85
C VAL A 415 14.13 18.63 -8.78
N MET A 416 15.09 19.40 -8.29
CA MET A 416 16.31 19.70 -9.03
C MET A 416 17.17 18.43 -9.12
N HIS A 417 17.43 17.93 -10.32
CA HIS A 417 18.19 16.67 -10.50
C HIS A 417 19.62 16.77 -9.97
N ASN A 418 20.33 17.83 -10.34
CA ASN A 418 21.64 18.16 -9.78
C ASN A 418 21.43 19.24 -8.70
N ARG A 419 21.70 18.90 -7.45
CA ARG A 419 21.45 19.80 -6.30
C ARG A 419 22.34 19.41 -5.13
N PRO A 420 22.68 20.38 -4.26
CA PRO A 420 23.18 20.02 -2.95
C PRO A 420 22.07 19.33 -2.15
N ARG A 421 22.45 18.37 -1.32
CA ARG A 421 21.58 17.72 -0.33
C ARG A 421 22.34 17.70 0.98
N GLU A 422 21.62 17.97 2.06
CA GLU A 422 22.16 18.01 3.41
C GLU A 422 21.28 17.14 4.34
N THR A 423 21.87 16.63 5.41
CA THR A 423 21.12 16.02 6.51
C THR A 423 20.38 17.09 7.28
N SER A 424 19.04 17.03 7.32
CA SER A 424 18.20 17.92 8.12
C SER A 424 17.92 17.29 9.48
N TRP A 425 17.78 18.10 10.53
CA TRP A 425 17.44 17.63 11.87
C TRP A 425 16.59 18.64 12.64
N SER A 426 15.81 18.16 13.60
CA SER A 426 14.98 18.97 14.50
C SER A 426 14.69 18.22 15.80
N VAL A 427 14.44 18.95 16.89
CA VAL A 427 14.22 18.40 18.23
C VAL A 427 12.77 18.61 18.63
N TYR A 428 12.13 17.57 19.14
CA TYR A 428 10.77 17.64 19.66
C TYR A 428 10.75 18.09 21.11
N ASP A 429 9.81 18.96 21.44
CA ASP A 429 9.50 19.40 22.79
C ASP A 429 8.14 18.83 23.22
N GLU A 430 8.17 17.90 24.18
CA GLU A 430 6.97 17.22 24.68
C GLU A 430 6.02 18.15 25.44
N THR A 431 6.53 19.22 26.06
CA THR A 431 5.72 20.14 26.88
C THR A 431 4.83 21.00 25.99
N THR A 432 5.42 21.57 24.94
CA THR A 432 4.75 22.44 23.97
C THR A 432 4.20 21.66 22.77
N ARG A 433 4.53 20.38 22.69
CA ARG A 433 4.09 19.43 21.65
C ARG A 433 4.44 19.92 20.24
N THR A 434 5.64 20.50 20.10
CA THR A 434 6.12 21.13 18.87
C THR A 434 7.55 20.69 18.54
N TRP A 435 7.92 20.88 17.29
CA TRP A 435 9.30 20.70 16.83
C TRP A 435 10.03 22.04 16.81
N SER A 436 11.34 22.04 17.08
CA SER A 436 12.19 23.19 16.78
C SER A 436 12.22 23.45 15.27
N ALA A 437 12.54 24.67 14.85
CA ALA A 437 12.86 24.91 13.44
C ALA A 437 13.98 23.95 13.01
N TRP A 438 13.84 23.30 11.85
CA TRP A 438 14.87 22.36 11.40
C TRP A 438 16.18 23.06 11.02
N ASP A 439 17.31 22.41 11.19
CA ASP A 439 18.61 22.90 10.71
C ASP A 439 19.29 21.79 9.90
N THR A 440 20.46 22.10 9.32
CA THR A 440 21.28 21.14 8.58
C THR A 440 22.56 20.82 9.34
N LEU A 441 22.92 19.53 9.34
CA LEU A 441 24.20 19.06 9.88
C LEU A 441 25.33 19.66 9.05
N LYS A 442 26.23 20.42 9.69
CA LYS A 442 27.40 20.98 9.02
C LYS A 442 28.45 19.89 8.79
N LEU A 443 28.80 19.67 7.54
CA LEU A 443 29.85 18.75 7.10
C LEU A 443 31.07 19.53 6.62
N PRO A 444 32.26 18.91 6.55
CA PRO A 444 33.43 19.51 5.91
C PRO A 444 33.13 19.95 4.47
N ASP A 445 33.79 21.01 4.01
CA ASP A 445 33.70 21.49 2.63
C ASP A 445 34.53 20.60 1.70
N GLU A 446 33.99 19.41 1.41
CA GLU A 446 34.59 18.43 0.50
C GLU A 446 33.60 18.09 -0.62
N ALA A 447 34.10 17.98 -1.85
CA ALA A 447 33.28 17.73 -3.04
C ALA A 447 32.35 16.51 -2.91
N LYS A 448 32.79 15.45 -2.21
CA LYS A 448 32.01 14.22 -1.98
C LYS A 448 30.70 14.48 -1.23
N PHE A 449 30.64 15.54 -0.41
CA PHE A 449 29.47 15.88 0.39
C PHE A 449 28.45 16.77 -0.32
N PHE A 450 28.70 17.15 -1.58
CA PHE A 450 27.76 17.97 -2.35
C PHE A 450 26.31 17.45 -2.26
N ASN A 451 26.09 16.16 -2.53
CA ASN A 451 24.77 15.53 -2.37
C ASN A 451 24.78 14.47 -1.25
N CYS A 452 24.85 14.89 0.02
CA CYS A 452 24.98 14.00 1.19
C CYS A 452 23.80 14.14 2.16
N GLY A 453 23.13 13.04 2.51
CA GLY A 453 22.04 13.12 3.48
C GLY A 453 21.61 11.81 4.09
N ALA A 454 20.95 11.91 5.25
CA ALA A 454 20.36 10.82 6.03
C ALA A 454 18.84 10.70 5.81
N GLY A 455 18.41 10.52 4.56
CA GLY A 455 16.99 10.25 4.28
C GLY A 455 16.69 8.77 4.23
N SER A 456 15.61 8.35 4.88
CA SER A 456 15.13 6.98 4.81
C SER A 456 16.15 5.96 5.35
N VAL A 457 16.91 6.39 6.35
CA VAL A 457 17.98 5.62 7.00
C VAL A 457 17.57 5.18 8.40
N GLN A 458 18.32 4.24 8.97
CA GLN A 458 18.23 3.83 10.38
C GLN A 458 19.57 4.10 11.06
N ARG A 459 19.58 4.89 12.13
CA ARG A 459 20.80 5.23 12.89
C ARG A 459 20.93 4.34 14.14
N VAL A 460 22.15 4.21 14.65
CA VAL A 460 22.44 3.62 15.96
C VAL A 460 22.97 4.69 16.90
N ASP A 461 22.45 4.74 18.12
CA ASP A 461 22.94 5.63 19.18
C ASP A 461 23.79 4.73 20.10
N LEU A 462 25.05 5.10 20.32
CA LEU A 462 26.01 4.36 21.14
C LEU A 462 25.79 4.63 22.63
N ASP A 463 26.34 3.77 23.47
CA ASP A 463 26.13 3.84 24.93
C ASP A 463 26.72 5.13 25.54
N ASN A 464 27.68 5.77 24.86
CA ASN A 464 28.24 7.07 25.25
C ASN A 464 27.45 8.29 24.71
N GLY A 465 26.34 8.07 23.99
CA GLY A 465 25.52 9.10 23.36
C GLY A 465 26.04 9.62 22.01
N GLU A 466 27.11 9.04 21.46
CA GLU A 466 27.46 9.31 20.06
C GLU A 466 26.48 8.61 19.12
N ILE A 467 26.19 9.26 17.99
CA ILE A 467 25.28 8.73 16.98
C ILE A 467 26.11 8.24 15.80
N LEU A 468 25.93 6.97 15.44
CA LEU A 468 26.34 6.41 14.16
C LEU A 468 25.23 6.63 13.15
N LEU A 469 25.41 7.63 12.29
CA LEU A 469 24.43 8.07 11.31
C LEU A 469 24.87 7.65 9.90
N PRO A 470 24.29 6.59 9.32
CA PRO A 470 24.60 6.25 7.94
C PRO A 470 24.01 7.29 6.99
N VAL A 471 24.80 7.70 6.00
CA VAL A 471 24.42 8.65 4.96
C VAL A 471 24.76 8.09 3.60
N TYR A 472 24.10 8.59 2.56
CA TYR A 472 24.48 8.34 1.19
C TYR A 472 24.84 9.66 0.51
N LEU A 473 25.96 9.62 -0.20
CA LEU A 473 26.65 10.78 -0.73
C LEU A 473 27.03 10.58 -2.19
N LYS A 474 27.23 11.70 -2.87
CA LYS A 474 27.67 11.74 -4.26
C LYS A 474 28.28 13.10 -4.53
N ALA A 475 29.48 13.13 -5.09
CA ALA A 475 30.03 14.36 -5.63
C ALA A 475 29.18 14.83 -6.82
N GLU A 476 29.27 16.11 -7.18
CA GLU A 476 28.49 16.68 -8.27
C GLU A 476 28.72 15.95 -9.61
N ALA A 477 29.99 15.66 -9.92
CA ALA A 477 30.40 14.97 -11.14
C ALA A 477 30.18 13.45 -11.11
N ASP A 478 29.90 12.87 -9.93
CA ASP A 478 29.83 11.43 -9.77
C ASP A 478 28.50 10.87 -10.26
N LYS A 479 28.58 9.68 -10.86
CA LYS A 479 27.39 8.94 -11.35
C LYS A 479 26.70 8.14 -10.24
N TYR A 480 27.48 7.47 -9.40
CA TYR A 480 26.99 6.49 -8.43
C TYR A 480 26.98 7.06 -7.01
N TYR A 481 25.90 6.85 -6.28
CA TYR A 481 25.85 7.07 -4.84
C TYR A 481 26.77 6.09 -4.11
N ARG A 482 27.39 6.61 -3.06
CA ARG A 482 28.20 5.88 -2.09
C ARG A 482 27.52 5.97 -0.72
N VAL A 483 27.87 5.07 0.19
CA VAL A 483 27.40 5.07 1.57
C VAL A 483 28.60 5.18 2.52
N THR A 484 28.48 5.99 3.56
CA THR A 484 29.40 5.99 4.71
C THR A 484 28.60 6.16 6.00
N VAL A 485 29.24 5.89 7.13
CA VAL A 485 28.66 6.13 8.47
C VAL A 485 29.36 7.31 9.11
N LEU A 486 28.60 8.36 9.41
CA LEU A 486 29.07 9.51 10.16
C LEU A 486 29.04 9.17 11.64
N ARG A 487 30.02 9.69 12.38
CA ARG A 487 30.00 9.76 13.84
C ARG A 487 29.58 11.17 14.23
N CYS A 488 28.53 11.29 15.02
CA CYS A 488 27.96 12.58 15.42
C CYS A 488 27.81 12.68 16.94
N ALA A 489 27.93 13.89 17.48
CA ALA A 489 27.52 14.21 18.85
C ALA A 489 26.15 14.88 18.85
N PHE A 490 25.33 14.61 19.87
CA PHE A 490 24.10 15.34 20.11
C PHE A 490 23.91 15.65 21.59
N ASP A 491 23.86 16.94 21.94
CA ASP A 491 23.73 17.41 23.32
C ASP A 491 22.28 17.74 23.74
N GLY A 492 21.31 17.40 22.89
CA GLY A 492 19.89 17.73 23.11
C GLY A 492 19.46 19.05 22.45
N LYS A 493 20.42 19.86 21.97
CA LYS A 493 20.15 21.11 21.25
C LYS A 493 20.78 21.14 19.87
N GLU A 494 21.96 20.58 19.71
CA GLU A 494 22.72 20.65 18.46
C GLU A 494 23.28 19.27 18.05
N LEU A 495 23.12 18.91 16.77
CA LEU A 495 23.74 17.74 16.15
C LEU A 495 25.04 18.16 15.45
N ARG A 496 26.18 17.60 15.86
CA ARG A 496 27.52 17.96 15.35
C ARG A 496 28.23 16.77 14.71
N TYR A 497 28.93 17.01 13.61
CA TYR A 497 29.81 16.04 12.95
C TYR A 497 31.11 15.87 13.75
N LEU A 498 31.54 14.63 13.97
CA LEU A 498 32.81 14.29 14.64
C LEU A 498 33.81 13.58 13.71
N GLY A 499 33.31 12.88 12.68
CA GLY A 499 34.11 12.05 11.80
C GLY A 499 33.24 11.11 10.96
N GLN A 500 33.88 10.27 10.15
CA GLN A 500 33.19 9.23 9.38
C GLN A 500 34.07 8.01 9.17
N GLY A 501 33.46 6.89 8.78
CA GLY A 501 34.14 5.67 8.40
C GLY A 501 34.50 5.58 6.91
N GLY A 502 34.85 4.37 6.48
CA GLY A 502 35.08 4.06 5.07
C GLY A 502 33.83 4.23 4.19
N GLU A 503 34.05 4.32 2.88
CA GLU A 503 32.98 4.41 1.89
C GLU A 503 32.70 3.05 1.26
N LEU A 504 31.42 2.71 1.15
CA LEU A 504 30.89 1.57 0.40
C LEU A 504 30.32 2.06 -0.92
N PHE A 505 30.62 1.36 -2.01
CA PHE A 505 30.13 1.71 -3.34
C PHE A 505 29.89 0.47 -4.20
N LEU A 506 29.03 0.63 -5.20
CA LEU A 506 28.76 -0.37 -6.22
C LEU A 506 28.50 0.36 -7.55
N GLU A 507 29.17 -0.03 -8.64
CA GLU A 507 28.98 0.59 -9.95
C GLU A 507 27.81 -0.03 -10.73
N SER A 508 26.63 -0.11 -10.10
CA SER A 508 25.40 -0.65 -10.68
C SER A 508 24.23 0.29 -10.43
N GLY A 509 23.39 0.53 -11.44
CA GLY A 509 22.25 1.43 -11.34
C GLY A 509 22.66 2.82 -10.86
N ARG A 510 22.06 3.27 -9.76
CA ARG A 510 22.39 4.53 -9.07
C ARG A 510 23.49 4.41 -8.00
N GLY A 511 24.10 3.24 -7.81
CA GLY A 511 24.99 2.97 -6.69
C GLY A 511 24.25 2.46 -5.47
N VAL A 512 24.84 2.61 -4.29
CA VAL A 512 24.23 2.20 -3.01
C VAL A 512 23.71 3.43 -2.26
N TYR A 513 22.52 3.32 -1.68
CA TYR A 513 21.84 4.45 -1.05
C TYR A 513 20.80 3.97 -0.03
N GLU A 514 20.17 4.92 0.69
CA GLU A 514 19.16 4.67 1.75
C GLU A 514 19.55 3.53 2.72
N PRO A 515 20.71 3.63 3.39
CA PRO A 515 21.22 2.57 4.25
C PRO A 515 20.52 2.50 5.62
N SER A 516 20.46 1.31 6.20
CA SER A 516 19.91 1.10 7.54
C SER A 516 20.90 0.34 8.40
N LEU A 517 21.29 0.97 9.51
CA LEU A 517 22.27 0.47 10.45
C LEU A 517 21.60 -0.12 11.69
N THR A 518 22.14 -1.25 12.15
CA THR A 518 21.83 -1.81 13.47
C THR A 518 23.08 -2.37 14.16
N ARG A 519 23.01 -2.51 15.49
CA ARG A 519 23.99 -3.22 16.33
C ARG A 519 23.33 -4.49 16.89
N PHE A 520 23.95 -5.65 16.69
CA PHE A 520 23.49 -6.93 17.23
C PHE A 520 24.68 -7.80 17.63
N GLN A 521 24.67 -8.30 18.87
CA GLN A 521 25.73 -9.15 19.44
C GLN A 521 27.16 -8.60 19.23
N GLY A 522 27.33 -7.31 19.51
CA GLY A 522 28.64 -6.63 19.43
C GLY A 522 29.12 -6.30 18.01
N ARG A 523 28.33 -6.59 16.97
CA ARG A 523 28.65 -6.27 15.58
C ARG A 523 27.62 -5.32 14.97
N PHE A 524 28.00 -4.69 13.87
CA PHE A 524 27.19 -3.73 13.14
C PHE A 524 26.83 -4.26 11.75
N TYR A 525 25.57 -4.09 11.37
CA TYR A 525 25.03 -4.57 10.11
C TYR A 525 24.38 -3.42 9.36
N LEU A 526 24.76 -3.24 8.10
CA LEU A 526 24.32 -2.13 7.27
C LEU A 526 23.66 -2.66 6.02
N THR A 527 22.35 -2.42 5.86
CA THR A 527 21.68 -2.70 4.59
C THR A 527 21.97 -1.60 3.59
N LEU A 528 21.96 -1.95 2.31
CA LEU A 528 22.20 -1.02 1.21
C LEU A 528 21.12 -1.26 0.16
N ARG A 529 20.38 -0.20 -0.18
CA ARG A 529 19.46 -0.23 -1.31
C ARG A 529 20.23 0.00 -2.60
N ASN A 530 19.86 -0.74 -3.64
CA ASN A 530 20.34 -0.56 -5.01
C ASN A 530 19.20 -0.87 -5.99
N ASP A 531 19.39 -0.54 -7.28
CA ASP A 531 18.37 -0.71 -8.31
C ASP A 531 18.22 -2.16 -8.81
N THR A 532 19.22 -3.03 -8.63
CA THR A 532 19.20 -4.41 -9.13
C THR A 532 18.89 -5.44 -8.05
N ASP A 533 19.50 -5.29 -6.87
CA ASP A 533 19.30 -6.14 -5.71
C ASP A 533 19.37 -5.32 -4.41
N GLY A 534 19.03 -5.90 -3.27
CA GLY A 534 19.40 -5.37 -1.96
C GLY A 534 20.65 -6.05 -1.42
N TYR A 535 21.41 -5.32 -0.62
CA TYR A 535 22.70 -5.78 -0.13
C TYR A 535 22.87 -5.53 1.38
N VAL A 536 23.87 -6.19 1.96
CA VAL A 536 24.29 -6.03 3.35
C VAL A 536 25.82 -5.98 3.45
N ALA A 537 26.33 -5.22 4.41
CA ALA A 537 27.72 -5.23 4.83
C ALA A 537 27.80 -5.32 6.37
N VAL A 538 28.90 -5.87 6.89
CA VAL A 538 29.11 -6.11 8.32
C VAL A 538 30.38 -5.40 8.78
N SER A 539 30.36 -4.88 10.00
CA SER A 539 31.47 -4.19 10.64
C SER A 539 31.57 -4.57 12.12
N ASP A 540 32.78 -4.51 12.68
CA ASP A 540 33.00 -4.71 14.11
C ASP A 540 32.97 -3.37 14.89
N ASP A 541 33.18 -2.23 14.23
CA ASP A 541 33.23 -0.90 14.85
C ASP A 541 32.08 0.04 14.44
N GLY A 542 31.30 -0.36 13.43
CA GLY A 542 30.18 0.41 12.89
C GLY A 542 30.57 1.54 11.94
N LEU A 543 31.86 1.71 11.64
CA LEU A 543 32.43 2.73 10.76
C LEU A 543 33.08 2.11 9.52
N ASN A 544 33.85 1.04 9.70
CA ASN A 544 34.61 0.37 8.65
C ASN A 544 33.97 -0.97 8.35
N TYR A 545 33.29 -1.05 7.20
CA TYR A 545 32.53 -2.23 6.79
C TYR A 545 33.35 -3.10 5.84
N GLY A 546 33.15 -4.41 5.98
CA GLY A 546 33.61 -5.40 5.02
C GLY A 546 32.89 -5.31 3.66
N PRO A 547 33.14 -6.28 2.77
CA PRO A 547 32.57 -6.27 1.42
C PRO A 547 31.05 -6.34 1.43
N ILE A 548 30.44 -5.68 0.43
CA ILE A 548 29.00 -5.67 0.17
C ILE A 548 28.57 -7.03 -0.37
N GLN A 549 27.51 -7.61 0.20
CA GLN A 549 26.98 -8.92 -0.17
C GLN A 549 25.50 -8.82 -0.58
N PRO A 550 25.06 -9.41 -1.70
CA PRO A 550 23.64 -9.42 -2.06
C PRO A 550 22.85 -10.29 -1.10
N TRP A 551 21.62 -9.88 -0.79
CA TRP A 551 20.74 -10.69 0.04
C TRP A 551 20.34 -12.00 -0.63
N ARG A 552 20.40 -13.07 0.16
CA ARG A 552 19.97 -14.41 -0.21
C ARG A 552 19.08 -15.00 0.86
N TYR A 553 18.33 -16.03 0.49
CA TYR A 553 17.77 -16.95 1.45
C TYR A 553 18.82 -17.95 1.94
N THR A 554 18.56 -18.62 3.05
CA THR A 554 19.43 -19.66 3.61
C THR A 554 19.65 -20.87 2.68
N ASP A 555 18.81 -21.04 1.66
CA ASP A 555 18.96 -22.04 0.59
C ASP A 555 19.87 -21.56 -0.57
N GLY A 556 20.35 -20.32 -0.52
CA GLY A 556 21.23 -19.69 -1.52
C GLY A 556 20.51 -18.94 -2.64
N GLU A 557 19.18 -19.06 -2.77
CA GLU A 557 18.42 -18.31 -3.77
C GLU A 557 18.43 -16.81 -3.50
N SER A 558 18.28 -16.00 -4.56
CA SER A 558 18.15 -14.54 -4.40
C SER A 558 16.88 -14.19 -3.62
N LEU A 559 16.99 -13.20 -2.72
CA LEU A 559 15.85 -12.66 -1.99
C LEU A 559 14.82 -11.99 -2.92
N GLY A 560 15.27 -11.47 -4.07
CA GLY A 560 14.43 -10.76 -5.04
C GLY A 560 14.00 -9.36 -4.58
N ASN A 561 14.60 -8.83 -3.51
CA ASN A 561 14.43 -7.44 -3.11
C ASN A 561 15.32 -6.52 -3.96
N TYR A 562 14.78 -5.39 -4.39
CA TYR A 562 15.48 -4.45 -5.28
C TYR A 562 14.73 -3.13 -5.29
N ASN A 563 15.42 -2.03 -5.62
CA ASN A 563 14.83 -0.70 -5.68
C ASN A 563 14.00 -0.36 -4.43
N THR A 564 14.33 -0.89 -3.25
CA THR A 564 13.50 -0.77 -2.05
C THR A 564 14.35 -0.69 -0.80
N GLN A 565 13.85 0.01 0.20
CA GLN A 565 14.49 0.12 1.51
C GLN A 565 14.44 -1.23 2.21
N GLN A 566 15.39 -1.38 3.12
CA GLN A 566 15.44 -2.47 4.06
C GLN A 566 15.66 -1.83 5.42
N HIS A 567 15.01 -2.33 6.46
CA HIS A 567 15.26 -1.86 7.82
C HIS A 567 15.38 -3.05 8.77
N TRP A 568 16.10 -2.82 9.85
CA TRP A 568 16.33 -3.83 10.87
C TRP A 568 15.34 -3.71 12.01
N ILE A 569 14.95 -4.87 12.50
CA ILE A 569 14.38 -5.02 13.83
C ILE A 569 15.35 -5.87 14.63
N SER A 570 15.82 -5.32 15.75
CA SER A 570 16.82 -5.97 16.60
C SER A 570 16.18 -6.38 17.91
N ARG A 571 16.31 -7.67 18.22
CA ARG A 571 15.95 -8.25 19.51
C ARG A 571 17.23 -8.69 20.23
N PRO A 572 17.20 -8.89 21.56
CA PRO A 572 18.37 -9.42 22.27
C PRO A 572 18.87 -10.77 21.71
N ASP A 573 17.95 -11.60 21.19
CA ASP A 573 18.18 -12.98 20.78
C ASP A 573 18.11 -13.22 19.25
N ALA A 574 17.60 -12.25 18.49
CA ALA A 574 17.40 -12.40 17.06
C ALA A 574 17.46 -11.08 16.29
N LEU A 575 17.87 -11.18 15.02
CA LEU A 575 17.83 -10.08 14.07
C LEU A 575 16.81 -10.37 12.97
N TYR A 576 16.00 -9.38 12.63
CA TYR A 576 14.98 -9.47 11.58
C TYR A 576 15.19 -8.39 10.53
N LEU A 577 14.95 -8.76 9.27
CA LEU A 577 14.96 -7.86 8.13
C LEU A 577 13.54 -7.54 7.71
N VAL A 578 13.22 -6.25 7.56
CA VAL A 578 11.96 -5.78 6.99
C VAL A 578 12.21 -5.30 5.56
N TYR A 579 11.48 -5.82 4.58
CA TYR A 579 11.75 -5.61 3.15
C TYR A 579 10.54 -5.87 2.26
N THR A 580 10.67 -5.57 0.97
CA THR A 580 9.72 -5.97 -0.09
C THR A 580 10.47 -6.74 -1.18
N ARG A 581 9.80 -7.66 -1.88
CA ARG A 581 10.45 -8.49 -2.91
C ARG A 581 9.51 -8.89 -4.05
N LYS A 582 10.11 -9.33 -5.16
CA LYS A 582 9.41 -10.02 -6.25
C LYS A 582 8.89 -11.40 -5.82
N GLY A 583 8.07 -12.02 -6.67
CA GLY A 583 7.60 -13.39 -6.47
C GLY A 583 6.57 -13.52 -5.36
N ALA A 584 5.90 -12.43 -4.99
CA ALA A 584 4.80 -12.41 -4.03
C ALA A 584 3.45 -12.17 -4.72
N ARG A 585 3.35 -12.51 -6.02
CA ARG A 585 2.17 -12.25 -6.88
C ARG A 585 1.80 -10.77 -6.93
N ASN A 586 2.82 -9.93 -7.05
CA ASN A 586 2.75 -8.49 -6.86
C ASN A 586 3.27 -7.69 -8.07
N ASP A 587 3.26 -8.27 -9.27
CA ASP A 587 3.73 -7.61 -10.50
C ASP A 587 2.90 -6.38 -10.89
N HIS A 588 1.71 -6.15 -10.29
CA HIS A 588 0.97 -4.88 -10.45
C HIS A 588 1.60 -3.75 -9.66
N VAL A 589 2.24 -4.08 -8.54
CA VAL A 589 2.74 -3.07 -7.63
C VAL A 589 4.04 -2.55 -8.20
N PHE A 590 4.13 -1.24 -8.39
CA PHE A 590 5.33 -0.61 -8.91
C PHE A 590 6.57 -1.05 -8.13
N ARG A 591 7.52 -1.67 -8.85
CA ARG A 591 8.77 -2.22 -8.31
C ARG A 591 8.58 -3.31 -7.22
N HIS A 592 7.43 -3.98 -7.19
CA HIS A 592 7.11 -5.05 -6.23
C HIS A 592 7.24 -4.59 -4.76
N ARG A 593 6.95 -3.31 -4.51
CA ARG A 593 7.11 -2.67 -3.19
C ARG A 593 5.95 -2.92 -2.23
N ALA A 594 5.21 -4.00 -2.42
CA ALA A 594 4.21 -4.49 -1.48
C ALA A 594 3.95 -5.98 -1.80
N PRO A 595 3.62 -6.83 -0.83
CA PRO A 595 3.41 -6.51 0.58
C PRO A 595 4.73 -6.19 1.29
N LEU A 596 4.63 -5.67 2.51
CA LEU A 596 5.79 -5.44 3.38
C LEU A 596 6.03 -6.69 4.22
N PHE A 597 7.21 -7.27 4.09
CA PHE A 597 7.61 -8.51 4.77
C PHE A 597 8.55 -8.23 5.94
N MET A 598 8.56 -9.15 6.89
CA MET A 598 9.58 -9.32 7.92
C MET A 598 10.02 -10.78 7.94
N ALA A 599 11.32 -11.04 8.08
CA ALA A 599 11.86 -12.39 8.26
C ALA A 599 13.10 -12.38 9.16
N ARG A 600 13.36 -13.48 9.86
CA ARG A 600 14.57 -13.66 10.68
C ARG A 600 15.80 -13.79 9.76
N VAL A 601 16.92 -13.25 10.22
CA VAL A 601 18.23 -13.38 9.58
C VAL A 601 19.08 -14.39 10.32
N ASP A 602 19.66 -15.33 9.57
CA ASP A 602 20.76 -16.17 10.02
C ASP A 602 22.04 -15.33 9.89
N VAL A 603 22.56 -14.85 11.03
CA VAL A 603 23.71 -13.93 11.07
C VAL A 603 25.05 -14.62 10.78
N GLU A 604 25.12 -15.94 10.93
CA GLU A 604 26.33 -16.70 10.59
C GLU A 604 26.45 -16.82 9.07
N LYS A 605 25.33 -17.09 8.39
CA LYS A 605 25.26 -17.17 6.92
C LYS A 605 25.04 -15.83 6.24
N MET A 606 24.67 -14.79 7.00
CA MET A 606 24.17 -13.51 6.50
C MET A 606 23.07 -13.68 5.44
N ALA A 607 22.07 -14.49 5.77
CA ALA A 607 20.99 -14.84 4.85
C ALA A 607 19.61 -14.80 5.55
N VAL A 608 18.57 -14.53 4.77
CA VAL A 608 17.17 -14.50 5.26
C VAL A 608 16.62 -15.92 5.39
N MET A 609 15.98 -16.21 6.52
CA MET A 609 15.34 -17.51 6.76
C MET A 609 13.94 -17.53 6.14
N ARG A 610 13.80 -18.12 4.95
CA ARG A 610 12.54 -18.14 4.17
C ARG A 610 11.32 -18.62 4.98
N GLY A 611 11.49 -19.67 5.79
CA GLY A 611 10.40 -20.25 6.59
C GLY A 611 9.89 -19.35 7.72
N THR A 612 10.54 -18.22 7.98
CA THR A 612 10.13 -17.23 9.00
C THR A 612 9.46 -16.00 8.39
N GLU A 613 9.38 -15.92 7.07
CA GLU A 613 8.85 -14.75 6.38
C GLU A 613 7.36 -14.54 6.69
N THR A 614 7.05 -13.31 7.11
CA THR A 614 5.73 -12.90 7.56
C THR A 614 5.36 -11.58 6.90
N VAL A 615 4.11 -11.44 6.47
CA VAL A 615 3.60 -10.16 5.94
C VAL A 615 3.21 -9.26 7.11
N LEU A 616 3.87 -8.11 7.24
CA LEU A 616 3.52 -7.06 8.21
C LEU A 616 2.35 -6.19 7.72
N VAL A 617 2.37 -5.83 6.44
CA VAL A 617 1.34 -5.00 5.79
C VAL A 617 0.99 -5.63 4.44
N PRO A 618 -0.28 -6.05 4.23
CA PRO A 618 -0.70 -6.62 2.95
C PRO A 618 -0.63 -5.58 1.84
N GLU A 619 -0.38 -6.02 0.61
CA GLU A 619 -0.47 -5.14 -0.56
C GLU A 619 -1.92 -4.82 -0.85
N ARG A 620 -2.25 -3.58 -1.17
CA ARG A 620 -3.58 -3.15 -1.63
C ARG A 620 -3.45 -2.43 -2.98
N GLY A 621 -2.51 -2.87 -3.82
CA GLY A 621 -2.18 -2.28 -5.12
C GLY A 621 -1.25 -1.07 -5.09
N ALA A 622 -1.21 -0.32 -3.98
CA ALA A 622 -0.22 0.74 -3.78
C ALA A 622 1.12 0.20 -3.28
N ARG A 623 2.20 0.94 -3.58
CA ARG A 623 3.54 0.62 -3.07
C ARG A 623 3.67 1.04 -1.60
N LEU A 624 4.29 0.20 -0.79
CA LEU A 624 4.60 0.38 0.63
C LEU A 624 6.09 0.71 0.81
N GLY A 625 6.56 1.72 0.07
CA GLY A 625 7.94 2.21 0.17
C GLY A 625 8.10 3.20 1.32
N ASN A 626 9.35 3.46 1.70
CA ASN A 626 9.72 4.50 2.67
C ASN A 626 9.07 4.29 4.06
N PHE A 627 9.14 3.04 4.55
CA PHE A 627 8.69 2.62 5.88
C PHE A 627 9.79 2.76 6.93
N ALA A 628 9.43 2.99 8.20
CA ALA A 628 10.36 3.05 9.34
C ALA A 628 10.08 2.00 10.39
N ILE A 629 11.09 1.77 11.23
CA ILE A 629 11.03 0.98 12.45
C ILE A 629 11.10 1.91 13.65
N ALA A 630 10.22 1.72 14.63
CA ALA A 630 10.27 2.37 15.92
C ALA A 630 10.27 1.34 17.04
N GLU A 631 11.28 1.38 17.89
CA GLU A 631 11.32 0.64 19.15
C GLU A 631 10.41 1.37 20.14
N VAL A 632 9.19 0.86 20.35
CA VAL A 632 8.19 1.52 21.20
C VAL A 632 8.38 1.13 22.66
N SER A 633 8.62 -0.15 22.91
CA SER A 633 9.00 -0.68 24.22
C SER A 633 9.83 -1.95 24.05
N GLU A 634 10.28 -2.54 25.16
CA GLU A 634 10.94 -3.85 25.15
C GLU A 634 10.06 -4.92 24.48
N ASN A 635 8.74 -4.86 24.64
CA ASN A 635 7.81 -5.87 24.13
C ASN A 635 7.06 -5.43 22.86
N GLU A 636 7.39 -4.27 22.29
CA GLU A 636 6.66 -3.75 21.14
C GLU A 636 7.53 -2.97 20.16
N THR A 637 7.49 -3.38 18.89
CA THR A 637 8.15 -2.69 17.78
C THR A 637 7.12 -2.32 16.72
N TRP A 638 7.19 -1.09 16.21
CA TRP A 638 6.27 -0.62 15.17
C TRP A 638 6.97 -0.52 13.83
N VAL A 639 6.29 -0.94 12.78
CA VAL A 639 6.65 -0.66 11.40
C VAL A 639 5.60 0.26 10.81
N THR A 640 5.99 1.50 10.50
CA THR A 640 5.07 2.52 9.96
C THR A 640 5.29 2.72 8.47
N VAL A 641 4.21 2.76 7.70
CA VAL A 641 4.25 2.90 6.23
C VAL A 641 2.96 3.52 5.71
N ALA A 642 3.01 4.20 4.57
CA ALA A 642 1.82 4.68 3.86
C ALA A 642 1.70 4.00 2.51
N GLU A 643 0.48 3.80 2.06
CA GLU A 643 0.18 3.48 0.66
C GLU A 643 0.53 4.69 -0.21
N TRP A 644 1.63 4.59 -0.95
CA TRP A 644 2.05 5.65 -1.86
C TRP A 644 1.32 5.51 -3.20
N MET A 645 0.45 6.46 -3.48
CA MET A 645 -0.56 6.38 -4.55
C MET A 645 -0.04 6.65 -5.98
N GLN A 646 1.28 6.78 -6.16
CA GLN A 646 1.88 6.90 -7.49
C GLN A 646 2.32 5.52 -8.02
N CYS A 647 2.01 5.21 -9.28
CA CYS A 647 2.27 3.89 -9.87
C CYS A 647 2.97 3.94 -11.25
N MET A 648 2.63 3.02 -12.15
CA MET A 648 3.33 2.78 -13.42
C MET A 648 2.70 3.54 -14.58
N SER A 649 3.53 3.99 -15.53
CA SER A 649 3.07 4.47 -16.83
C SER A 649 2.12 3.45 -17.51
N PRO A 650 1.04 3.90 -18.21
CA PRO A 650 0.69 5.29 -18.51
C PRO A 650 0.02 6.04 -17.35
N ASN A 651 -0.52 5.34 -16.35
CA ASN A 651 -1.25 5.93 -15.24
C ASN A 651 -0.29 6.20 -14.06
N VAL A 652 0.30 7.39 -13.99
CA VAL A 652 1.26 7.71 -12.91
C VAL A 652 0.62 7.80 -11.52
N ILE A 653 -0.71 7.80 -11.44
CA ILE A 653 -1.52 7.91 -10.22
C ILE A 653 -2.51 6.74 -10.17
N ILE A 654 -2.61 6.09 -9.00
CA ILE A 654 -3.61 5.05 -8.71
C ILE A 654 -4.96 5.75 -8.50
N PRO A 655 -6.03 5.45 -9.26
CA PRO A 655 -7.31 6.13 -9.06
C PRO A 655 -7.92 5.84 -7.67
N PRO A 656 -8.69 6.77 -7.07
CA PRO A 656 -9.37 6.55 -5.77
C PRO A 656 -10.20 5.26 -5.72
N GLU A 657 -10.80 4.90 -6.85
CA GLU A 657 -11.63 3.72 -7.03
C GLU A 657 -10.87 2.44 -7.42
N ASN A 658 -9.54 2.41 -7.27
CA ASN A 658 -8.71 1.27 -7.67
C ASN A 658 -9.19 -0.07 -7.10
N PRO A 659 -8.97 -1.17 -7.84
CA PRO A 659 -9.62 -2.44 -7.54
C PRO A 659 -9.06 -3.15 -6.31
N PHE A 660 -7.79 -2.91 -5.98
CA PHE A 660 -7.11 -3.47 -4.80
C PHE A 660 -7.38 -2.66 -3.52
N GLY A 661 -8.10 -1.54 -3.67
CA GLY A 661 -8.62 -0.77 -2.58
C GLY A 661 -7.63 0.12 -1.85
N ALA A 662 -6.41 0.38 -2.33
CA ALA A 662 -5.53 1.37 -1.69
C ALA A 662 -6.22 2.74 -1.62
N ASP A 663 -6.09 3.41 -0.49
CA ASP A 663 -6.78 4.67 -0.16
C ASP A 663 -5.85 5.65 0.57
N ASN A 664 -4.54 5.48 0.37
CA ASN A 664 -3.49 6.17 1.11
C ASN A 664 -3.62 5.95 2.63
N SER A 665 -3.95 4.72 3.02
CA SER A 665 -3.89 4.34 4.42
C SER A 665 -2.46 4.51 4.95
N VAL A 666 -2.36 5.18 6.08
CA VAL A 666 -1.16 5.22 6.93
C VAL A 666 -1.30 4.11 7.94
N PHE A 667 -0.38 3.15 7.90
CA PHE A 667 -0.39 1.98 8.75
C PHE A 667 0.64 2.06 9.87
N SER A 668 0.27 1.48 11.01
CA SER A 668 1.19 1.03 12.05
C SER A 668 1.03 -0.48 12.19
N ALA A 669 2.01 -1.24 11.68
CA ALA A 669 2.11 -2.67 11.95
C ALA A 669 2.86 -2.85 13.27
N ARG A 670 2.11 -3.21 14.31
CA ARG A 670 2.60 -3.38 15.68
C ARG A 670 2.99 -4.83 15.88
N ILE A 671 4.27 -5.06 16.14
CA ILE A 671 4.83 -6.37 16.43
C ILE A 671 4.93 -6.48 17.95
N LEU A 672 4.11 -7.36 18.52
CA LEU A 672 4.04 -7.61 19.96
C LEU A 672 4.87 -8.84 20.29
N TRP A 673 6.02 -8.65 20.92
CA TRP A 673 6.94 -9.73 21.28
C TRP A 673 6.43 -10.50 22.50
N ARG A 674 6.65 -11.81 22.51
CA ARG A 674 6.20 -12.74 23.57
C ARG A 674 7.36 -13.27 24.40
#